data_AF-A0A7S2EZJ8-F1
#
_entry.id   AF-A0A7S2EZJ8-F1
#
_cell.length_a   1.000
_cell.length_b   1.000
_cell.length_c   1.000
_cell.angle_alpha   90.00
_cell.angle_beta   90.00
_cell.angle_gamma   90.00
#
_symmetry.space_group_name_H-M   'P 1'
#
loop_
_entity.id
_entity.type
_entity.pdbx_description
1 polymer ?
#
loop_
_entity_poly.entity_id
_entity_poly.type
_entity_poly.pdbx_seq_one_letter_code
_entity_poly.pdbx_strand_id
1 'polypeptide(L)'
;TMWMFEEQVEHKGIKRKLSEVFNESKENIKYLPGIEVGKNVKAEPDVKKAVADADILVWVLPHQFVPRTVQSMGAPKPGAVSVSLIKGGLELEGGKLGLCSDVLRKLLKHSVSVLMGANVANEVALGQFCEATLGTDATPQEQALLLKIFDCETFRVRAVNDIAGVELCGALKNVVALGAGFCDGLDYGGNTKAAVIRIGLEEMTAFIRHFHPGVKDSTFLESCGVADLITTCFGGRNRKCAEAFVRGKGEKPWAEIEKELLGGQKLQGTLTAQEIWPVMQAHGLTKRLPLLSTIYRIAFEKEPVANIVKLSPCVVKNPKKVTVVGSGNWGCAIAKIIAENTARHDDFEDEVTMWMFEEQVEHKGIKRKLSEVFNESKENIKYLPGIEVGKNVKAEPDVKKAVADADILVWVLPHQFVPRTVQSMGAPKPGAVSVSLIKGGLELEGGKLGLCSDVLRKLLKHSVSVLMGANVANEVALGQFCEATLGTDATPQEQALLLKIFDCETFRVRAVNDIAGVELCGALKNVVALGAGFCDGLDYGGNTKAAVIRIGLEEMTAFIRHFHPGVKDSTFLESCGVADLITTCFGGRNRKCAEAFVRGKGEKPWAEIEKELLGGQKLQGTLTAQEIWPVMQAHGLTKRLPLLSTIYRIAFEKEPVANIVKLSPCVVKNPKKVTVVGSGNWGCAIAKIIAENTARHDDFEDEVTMWMFEE
;
A
#
# COMPACT_ATOMS: atom_id res chain seq x y z
N THR A 1 -36.28 4.14 -36.14
CA THR A 1 -36.81 5.53 -36.23
C THR A 1 -35.90 6.45 -35.45
N MET A 2 -35.66 7.67 -35.93
CA MET A 2 -34.86 8.67 -35.22
C MET A 2 -35.79 9.76 -34.73
N TRP A 3 -35.84 9.98 -33.41
CA TRP A 3 -36.54 11.14 -32.87
C TRP A 3 -35.78 12.41 -33.26
N MET A 4 -36.50 13.39 -33.84
CA MET A 4 -35.93 14.66 -34.25
C MET A 4 -36.77 15.79 -33.66
N PHE A 5 -36.17 16.61 -32.80
CA PHE A 5 -36.87 17.79 -32.30
C PHE A 5 -37.26 18.71 -33.46
N GLU A 6 -38.54 19.08 -33.52
CA GLU A 6 -39.06 19.80 -34.68
C GLU A 6 -38.59 21.25 -34.67
N GLU A 7 -37.87 21.62 -35.73
CA GLU A 7 -37.34 22.96 -35.94
C GLU A 7 -37.70 23.44 -37.35
N GLN A 8 -37.85 24.75 -37.50
CA GLN A 8 -38.02 25.37 -38.81
C GLN A 8 -36.64 25.64 -39.42
N VAL A 9 -36.39 25.11 -40.60
CA VAL A 9 -35.17 25.31 -41.38
C VAL A 9 -35.48 25.87 -42.75
N GLU A 10 -34.57 26.67 -43.29
CA GLU A 10 -34.69 27.16 -44.66
C GLU A 10 -34.08 26.13 -45.62
N HIS A 11 -34.91 25.58 -46.50
CA HIS A 11 -34.47 24.62 -47.51
C HIS A 11 -35.09 24.98 -48.86
N LYS A 12 -34.24 25.20 -49.87
CA LYS A 12 -34.65 25.68 -51.21
C LYS A 12 -35.45 26.99 -51.17
N GLY A 13 -35.09 27.91 -50.26
CA GLY A 13 -35.70 29.24 -50.13
C GLY A 13 -37.06 29.28 -49.43
N ILE A 14 -37.50 28.18 -48.80
CA ILE A 14 -38.78 28.11 -48.06
C ILE A 14 -38.51 27.55 -46.65
N LYS A 15 -39.19 28.10 -45.64
CA LYS A 15 -39.17 27.54 -44.27
C LYS A 15 -39.98 26.25 -44.20
N ARG A 16 -39.34 25.17 -43.79
CA ARG A 16 -39.92 23.84 -43.69
C ARG A 16 -39.52 23.19 -42.36
N LYS A 17 -40.28 22.18 -41.97
CA LYS A 17 -39.96 21.32 -40.82
C LYS A 17 -38.70 20.50 -41.11
N LEU A 18 -37.74 20.50 -40.19
CA LEU A 18 -36.49 19.76 -40.35
C LEU A 18 -36.73 18.26 -40.53
N SER A 19 -37.75 17.71 -39.85
CA SER A 19 -38.12 16.29 -39.98
C SER A 19 -38.60 15.92 -41.39
N GLU A 20 -39.36 16.81 -42.04
CA GLU A 20 -39.84 16.65 -43.42
C GLU A 20 -38.67 16.74 -44.41
N VAL A 21 -37.83 17.77 -44.26
CA VAL A 21 -36.64 17.96 -45.10
C VAL A 21 -35.72 16.74 -44.99
N PHE A 22 -35.43 16.27 -43.77
CA PHE A 22 -34.60 15.09 -43.55
C PHE A 22 -35.19 13.83 -44.20
N ASN A 23 -36.50 13.60 -44.08
CA ASN A 23 -37.13 12.42 -44.66
C ASN A 23 -37.11 12.43 -46.20
N GLU A 24 -37.10 13.61 -46.83
CA GLU A 24 -37.00 13.79 -48.28
C GLU A 24 -35.57 13.73 -48.80
N SER A 25 -34.65 14.50 -48.19
CA SER A 25 -33.26 14.62 -48.67
C SER A 25 -32.33 13.54 -48.10
N LYS A 26 -32.75 12.85 -47.04
CA LYS A 26 -31.91 11.97 -46.21
C LYS A 26 -30.69 12.66 -45.61
N GLU A 27 -30.72 13.99 -45.52
CA GLU A 27 -29.63 14.81 -45.00
C GLU A 27 -30.12 15.63 -43.80
N ASN A 28 -29.33 15.65 -42.72
CA ASN A 28 -29.55 16.62 -41.65
C ASN A 28 -28.81 17.92 -41.99
N ILE A 29 -29.47 18.78 -42.78
CA ILE A 29 -28.88 20.02 -43.31
C ILE A 29 -28.37 21.00 -42.25
N LYS A 30 -28.76 20.83 -40.98
CA LYS A 30 -28.35 21.69 -39.87
C LYS A 30 -27.15 21.12 -39.11
N TYR A 31 -27.20 19.83 -38.77
CA TYR A 31 -26.22 19.22 -37.85
C TYR A 31 -25.20 18.32 -38.53
N LEU A 32 -25.48 17.84 -39.74
CA LEU A 32 -24.59 17.02 -40.55
C LEU A 32 -24.75 17.36 -42.05
N PRO A 33 -24.46 18.62 -42.44
CA PRO A 33 -24.66 19.07 -43.81
C PRO A 33 -23.72 18.35 -44.78
N GLY A 34 -24.22 18.05 -45.97
CA GLY A 34 -23.48 17.42 -47.06
C GLY A 34 -23.29 15.91 -46.94
N ILE A 35 -23.87 15.25 -45.94
CA ILE A 35 -23.75 13.80 -45.74
C ILE A 35 -25.15 13.15 -45.73
N GLU A 36 -25.37 12.24 -46.67
CA GLU A 36 -26.60 11.43 -46.76
C GLU A 36 -26.59 10.33 -45.68
N VAL A 37 -27.66 10.26 -44.90
CA VAL A 37 -27.90 9.21 -43.90
C VAL A 37 -28.61 8.03 -44.57
N GLY A 38 -28.36 6.81 -44.08
CA GLY A 38 -28.93 5.57 -44.62
C GLY A 38 -30.45 5.65 -44.88
N LYS A 39 -30.88 5.12 -46.04
CA LYS A 39 -32.27 5.21 -46.52
C LYS A 39 -33.30 4.60 -45.56
N ASN A 40 -32.87 3.66 -44.73
CA ASN A 40 -33.64 3.00 -43.68
C ASN A 40 -33.87 3.87 -42.42
N VAL A 41 -33.27 5.06 -42.32
CA VAL A 41 -33.52 6.01 -41.24
C VAL A 41 -34.70 6.92 -41.61
N LYS A 42 -35.65 7.04 -40.68
CA LYS A 42 -36.83 7.92 -40.78
C LYS A 42 -36.87 8.84 -39.56
N ALA A 43 -36.97 10.13 -39.78
CA ALA A 43 -37.18 11.13 -38.73
C ALA A 43 -38.65 11.13 -38.29
N GLU A 44 -38.88 11.17 -36.98
CA GLU A 44 -40.18 11.29 -36.34
C GLU A 44 -40.14 12.40 -35.27
N PRO A 45 -40.95 13.46 -35.40
CA PRO A 45 -40.93 14.56 -34.42
C PRO A 45 -41.60 14.23 -33.08
N ASP A 46 -42.52 13.27 -33.07
CA ASP A 46 -43.18 12.83 -31.83
C ASP A 46 -42.37 11.72 -31.16
N VAL A 47 -41.76 12.03 -30.01
CA VAL A 47 -40.93 11.08 -29.26
C VAL A 47 -41.69 9.82 -28.85
N LYS A 48 -43.00 9.91 -28.55
CA LYS A 48 -43.81 8.73 -28.19
C LYS A 48 -43.96 7.79 -29.39
N LYS A 49 -44.22 8.34 -30.58
CA LYS A 49 -44.31 7.55 -31.82
C LYS A 49 -42.96 6.96 -32.21
N ALA A 50 -41.87 7.70 -31.98
CA ALA A 50 -40.54 7.25 -32.31
C ALA A 50 -40.11 5.99 -31.52
N VAL A 51 -40.59 5.85 -30.28
CA VAL A 51 -40.18 4.77 -29.35
C VAL A 51 -41.20 3.65 -29.18
N ALA A 52 -42.45 3.80 -29.65
CA ALA A 52 -43.58 2.93 -29.30
C ALA A 52 -43.29 1.42 -29.48
N ASP A 53 -42.61 1.04 -30.56
CA ASP A 53 -42.28 -0.35 -30.89
C ASP A 53 -40.77 -0.63 -30.91
N ALA A 54 -39.95 0.22 -30.29
CA ALA A 54 -38.51 0.10 -30.33
C ALA A 54 -37.99 -1.01 -29.39
N ASP A 55 -37.25 -1.98 -29.95
CA ASP A 55 -36.53 -3.01 -29.19
C ASP A 55 -35.19 -2.50 -28.61
N ILE A 56 -34.56 -1.54 -29.29
CA ILE A 56 -33.30 -0.92 -28.87
C ILE A 56 -33.45 0.59 -28.89
N LEU A 57 -33.14 1.22 -27.76
CA LEU A 57 -33.14 2.67 -27.60
C LEU A 57 -31.68 3.17 -27.54
N VAL A 58 -31.32 4.05 -28.47
CA VAL A 58 -30.00 4.68 -28.50
C VAL A 58 -30.14 6.14 -28.06
N TRP A 59 -29.54 6.45 -26.92
CA TRP A 59 -29.68 7.75 -26.26
C TRP A 59 -28.54 8.68 -26.67
N VAL A 60 -28.86 9.66 -27.52
CA VAL A 60 -27.91 10.65 -28.03
C VAL A 60 -28.50 12.06 -27.88
N LEU A 61 -28.55 12.55 -26.64
CA LEU A 61 -29.02 13.90 -26.32
C LEU A 61 -28.22 14.52 -25.17
N PRO A 62 -28.22 15.86 -25.02
CA PRO A 62 -27.61 16.49 -23.85
C PRO A 62 -28.27 16.00 -22.55
N HIS A 63 -27.46 15.62 -21.56
CA HIS A 63 -27.91 14.95 -20.33
C HIS A 63 -29.07 15.69 -19.62
N GLN A 64 -29.04 17.02 -19.59
CA GLN A 64 -30.07 17.89 -18.99
C GLN A 64 -31.49 17.68 -19.54
N PHE A 65 -31.65 17.11 -20.73
CA PHE A 65 -32.95 16.83 -21.33
C PHE A 65 -33.44 15.40 -21.07
N VAL A 66 -32.62 14.52 -20.47
CA VAL A 66 -32.97 13.12 -20.25
C VAL A 66 -34.24 12.98 -19.42
N PRO A 67 -34.39 13.60 -18.22
CA PRO A 67 -35.58 13.39 -17.40
C PRO A 67 -36.87 13.80 -18.12
N ARG A 68 -36.86 14.97 -18.79
CA ARG A 68 -38.00 15.49 -19.54
C ARG A 68 -38.34 14.61 -20.75
N THR A 69 -37.33 14.08 -21.43
CA THR A 69 -37.52 13.22 -22.62
C THR A 69 -38.14 11.89 -22.22
N VAL A 70 -37.63 11.26 -21.15
CA VAL A 70 -38.20 10.01 -20.62
C VAL A 70 -39.65 10.22 -20.17
N GLN A 71 -39.95 11.33 -19.49
CA GLN A 71 -41.31 11.68 -19.10
C GLN A 71 -42.23 11.86 -20.33
N SER A 72 -41.72 12.48 -21.40
CA SER A 72 -42.49 12.76 -22.62
C SER A 72 -42.73 11.52 -23.46
N MET A 73 -41.81 10.55 -23.48
CA MET A 73 -41.93 9.34 -24.29
C MET A 73 -42.83 8.26 -23.65
N GLY A 74 -42.97 8.28 -22.32
CA GLY A 74 -43.71 7.23 -21.58
C GLY A 74 -42.88 5.97 -21.36
N ALA A 75 -43.54 4.85 -21.05
CA ALA A 75 -42.85 3.59 -20.81
C ALA A 75 -42.40 2.95 -22.14
N PRO A 76 -41.14 2.49 -22.25
CA PRO A 76 -40.68 1.77 -23.42
C PRO A 76 -41.35 0.39 -23.53
N LYS A 77 -41.24 -0.23 -24.71
CA LYS A 77 -41.67 -1.60 -24.95
C LYS A 77 -41.05 -2.54 -23.90
N PRO A 78 -41.82 -3.46 -23.29
CA PRO A 78 -41.27 -4.46 -22.38
C PRO A 78 -40.18 -5.29 -23.07
N GLY A 79 -39.03 -5.43 -22.39
CA GLY A 79 -37.87 -6.14 -22.95
C GLY A 79 -37.00 -5.32 -23.90
N ALA A 80 -37.31 -4.03 -24.12
CA ALA A 80 -36.38 -3.15 -24.83
C ALA A 80 -35.06 -3.03 -24.07
N VAL A 81 -33.97 -2.76 -24.78
CA VAL A 81 -32.65 -2.47 -24.18
C VAL A 81 -32.19 -1.06 -24.55
N SER A 82 -31.40 -0.43 -23.68
CA SER A 82 -30.92 0.93 -23.90
C SER A 82 -29.40 0.99 -24.02
N VAL A 83 -28.91 1.87 -24.90
CA VAL A 83 -27.48 2.24 -24.98
C VAL A 83 -27.35 3.76 -24.91
N SER A 84 -26.59 4.26 -23.94
CA SER A 84 -26.28 5.67 -23.77
C SER A 84 -24.99 6.05 -24.48
N LEU A 85 -25.05 7.08 -25.32
CA LEU A 85 -23.90 7.77 -25.91
C LEU A 85 -23.80 9.21 -25.32
N ILE A 86 -24.48 9.46 -24.20
CA ILE A 86 -24.56 10.78 -23.57
C ILE A 86 -23.27 11.06 -22.81
N LYS A 87 -22.61 12.18 -23.16
CA LYS A 87 -21.38 12.63 -22.51
C LYS A 87 -21.71 13.68 -21.43
N GLY A 88 -21.24 13.49 -20.21
CA GLY A 88 -21.45 14.40 -19.06
C GLY A 88 -22.70 14.04 -18.22
N GLY A 89 -23.11 14.93 -17.32
CA GLY A 89 -24.26 14.72 -16.45
C GLY A 89 -23.92 13.97 -15.17
N LEU A 90 -22.89 14.44 -14.47
CA LEU A 90 -22.48 13.90 -13.18
C LEU A 90 -23.27 14.59 -12.07
N GLU A 91 -24.12 13.83 -11.36
CA GLU A 91 -24.92 14.35 -10.25
C GLU A 91 -24.40 13.81 -8.91
N LEU A 92 -24.32 14.66 -7.89
CA LEU A 92 -24.03 14.22 -6.52
C LEU A 92 -25.34 13.96 -5.77
N GLU A 93 -25.66 12.69 -5.54
CA GLU A 93 -26.77 12.29 -4.66
C GLU A 93 -26.21 11.47 -3.49
N GLY A 94 -26.27 12.01 -2.26
CA GLY A 94 -25.86 11.30 -1.04
C GLY A 94 -24.36 10.97 -0.95
N GLY A 95 -23.48 11.76 -1.57
CA GLY A 95 -22.02 11.54 -1.55
C GLY A 95 -21.51 10.50 -2.54
N LYS A 96 -22.37 10.03 -3.46
CA LYS A 96 -21.98 9.19 -4.60
C LYS A 96 -22.03 10.00 -5.89
N LEU A 97 -21.06 9.76 -6.76
CA LEU A 97 -21.05 10.28 -8.12
C LEU A 97 -22.06 9.49 -8.95
N GLY A 98 -23.19 10.11 -9.28
CA GLY A 98 -24.23 9.53 -10.11
C GLY A 98 -23.87 9.61 -11.59
N LEU A 99 -24.10 8.52 -12.31
CA LEU A 99 -23.89 8.43 -13.75
C LEU A 99 -25.17 8.75 -14.53
N CYS A 100 -25.06 9.24 -15.76
CA CYS A 100 -26.23 9.45 -16.61
C CYS A 100 -26.92 8.12 -16.94
N SER A 101 -26.13 7.04 -17.08
CA SER A 101 -26.68 5.69 -17.21
C SER A 101 -27.49 5.24 -15.98
N ASP A 102 -27.12 5.66 -14.77
CA ASP A 102 -27.90 5.37 -13.55
C ASP A 102 -29.24 6.11 -13.56
N VAL A 103 -29.25 7.37 -14.00
CA VAL A 103 -30.48 8.16 -14.17
C VAL A 103 -31.41 7.48 -15.17
N LEU A 104 -30.89 7.05 -16.32
CA LEU A 104 -31.66 6.31 -17.32
C LEU A 104 -32.18 4.98 -16.75
N ARG A 105 -31.36 4.20 -16.04
CA ARG A 105 -31.77 2.95 -15.39
C ARG A 105 -32.91 3.19 -14.40
N LYS A 106 -32.82 4.23 -13.58
CA LYS A 106 -33.83 4.61 -12.58
C LYS A 106 -35.15 4.99 -13.24
N LEU A 107 -35.10 5.79 -14.30
CA LEU A 107 -36.31 6.28 -14.99
C LEU A 107 -36.97 5.21 -15.87
N LEU A 108 -36.19 4.41 -16.58
CA LEU A 108 -36.68 3.42 -17.54
C LEU A 108 -36.94 2.04 -16.93
N LYS A 109 -36.34 1.75 -15.76
CA LYS A 109 -36.45 0.47 -15.04
C LYS A 109 -35.95 -0.75 -15.82
N HIS A 110 -34.90 -0.59 -16.63
CA HIS A 110 -34.23 -1.66 -17.36
C HIS A 110 -32.73 -1.39 -17.52
N SER A 111 -31.98 -2.34 -18.09
CA SER A 111 -30.53 -2.23 -18.29
C SER A 111 -30.16 -1.15 -19.31
N VAL A 112 -29.07 -0.43 -19.03
CA VAL A 112 -28.56 0.65 -19.89
C VAL A 112 -27.07 0.44 -20.09
N SER A 113 -26.66 0.08 -21.30
CA SER A 113 -25.25 0.02 -21.69
C SER A 113 -24.74 1.41 -22.04
N VAL A 114 -23.43 1.62 -22.09
CA VAL A 114 -22.80 2.91 -22.43
C VAL A 114 -21.79 2.71 -23.54
N LEU A 115 -21.80 3.57 -24.56
CA LEU A 115 -20.84 3.53 -25.66
C LEU A 115 -20.03 4.84 -25.70
N MET A 116 -18.73 4.73 -25.48
CA MET A 116 -17.76 5.84 -25.52
C MET A 116 -16.55 5.48 -26.39
N GLY A 117 -15.83 6.46 -26.91
CA GLY A 117 -14.71 6.19 -27.81
C GLY A 117 -14.24 7.41 -28.58
N ALA A 118 -13.10 7.24 -29.22
CA ALA A 118 -12.39 8.24 -30.02
C ALA A 118 -13.13 8.61 -31.31
N ASN A 119 -14.27 9.28 -31.14
CA ASN A 119 -15.27 9.45 -32.19
C ASN A 119 -15.52 10.94 -32.47
N VAL A 120 -15.09 11.41 -33.64
CA VAL A 120 -15.48 12.71 -34.19
C VAL A 120 -16.63 12.48 -35.18
N ALA A 121 -17.79 13.07 -34.92
CA ALA A 121 -19.03 12.76 -35.64
C ALA A 121 -18.92 12.86 -37.19
N ASN A 122 -18.23 13.89 -37.69
CA ASN A 122 -18.03 14.06 -39.14
C ASN A 122 -17.12 12.97 -39.74
N GLU A 123 -16.08 12.56 -39.02
CA GLU A 123 -15.16 11.51 -39.47
C GLU A 123 -15.87 10.15 -39.51
N VAL A 124 -16.64 9.84 -38.46
CA VAL A 124 -17.51 8.65 -38.40
C VAL A 124 -18.49 8.65 -39.58
N ALA A 125 -19.16 9.77 -39.84
CA ALA A 125 -20.14 9.88 -40.90
C ALA A 125 -19.54 9.76 -42.32
N LEU A 126 -18.26 10.13 -42.48
CA LEU A 126 -17.50 9.96 -43.72
C LEU A 126 -16.90 8.55 -43.86
N GLY A 127 -17.18 7.63 -42.93
CA GLY A 127 -16.65 6.26 -42.96
C GLY A 127 -15.16 6.18 -42.66
N GLN A 128 -14.60 7.18 -41.97
CA GLN A 128 -13.22 7.08 -41.50
C GLN A 128 -13.14 6.11 -40.32
N PHE A 129 -12.06 5.35 -40.28
CA PHE A 129 -11.86 4.33 -39.25
C PHE A 129 -11.85 4.96 -37.85
N CYS A 130 -12.63 4.39 -36.94
CA CYS A 130 -12.62 4.72 -35.52
C CYS A 130 -13.02 3.50 -34.67
N GLU A 131 -12.72 3.59 -33.38
CA GLU A 131 -12.99 2.54 -32.41
C GLU A 131 -13.83 3.08 -31.25
N ALA A 132 -14.67 2.23 -30.66
CA ALA A 132 -15.44 2.54 -29.47
C ALA A 132 -15.48 1.35 -28.50
N THR A 133 -15.84 1.67 -27.26
CA THR A 133 -15.93 0.74 -26.15
C THR A 133 -17.36 0.77 -25.61
N LEU A 134 -17.99 -0.40 -25.57
CA LEU A 134 -19.32 -0.64 -25.02
C LEU A 134 -19.19 -1.15 -23.58
N GLY A 135 -19.42 -0.29 -22.60
CA GLY A 135 -19.61 -0.69 -21.21
C GLY A 135 -20.99 -1.33 -21.04
N THR A 136 -21.05 -2.59 -20.62
CA THR A 136 -22.33 -3.30 -20.47
C THR A 136 -22.30 -4.39 -19.41
N ASP A 137 -23.40 -4.53 -18.69
CA ASP A 137 -23.73 -5.63 -17.78
C ASP A 137 -24.87 -6.50 -18.33
N ALA A 138 -25.23 -6.31 -19.61
CA ALA A 138 -26.32 -7.04 -20.27
C ALA A 138 -25.98 -8.52 -20.46
N THR A 139 -27.00 -9.33 -20.76
CA THR A 139 -26.80 -10.75 -21.06
C THR A 139 -25.93 -10.93 -22.30
N PRO A 140 -25.20 -12.06 -22.45
CA PRO A 140 -24.36 -12.30 -23.63
C PRO A 140 -25.13 -12.19 -24.96
N GLN A 141 -26.41 -12.56 -24.97
CA GLN A 141 -27.29 -12.44 -26.14
C GLN A 141 -27.58 -10.98 -26.48
N GLU A 142 -27.91 -10.15 -25.48
CA GLU A 142 -28.14 -8.72 -25.67
C GLU A 142 -26.84 -8.01 -26.06
N GLN A 143 -25.72 -8.33 -25.41
CA GLN A 143 -24.41 -7.79 -25.76
C GLN A 143 -24.04 -8.11 -27.21
N ALA A 144 -24.25 -9.34 -27.67
CA ALA A 144 -24.00 -9.72 -29.07
C ALA A 144 -24.89 -8.94 -30.04
N LEU A 145 -26.15 -8.68 -29.66
CA LEU A 145 -27.07 -7.84 -30.44
C LEU A 145 -26.59 -6.38 -30.50
N LEU A 146 -26.16 -5.82 -29.37
CA LEU A 146 -25.64 -4.45 -29.30
C LEU A 146 -24.34 -4.29 -30.12
N LEU A 147 -23.44 -5.27 -30.05
CA LEU A 147 -22.24 -5.26 -30.90
C LEU A 147 -22.61 -5.33 -32.38
N LYS A 148 -23.60 -6.14 -32.76
CA LYS A 148 -24.02 -6.28 -34.16
C LYS A 148 -24.60 -4.99 -34.77
N ILE A 149 -25.18 -4.10 -33.98
CA ILE A 149 -25.74 -2.83 -34.50
C ILE A 149 -24.71 -1.71 -34.61
N PHE A 150 -23.60 -1.77 -33.86
CA PHE A 150 -22.57 -0.73 -33.87
C PHE A 150 -21.29 -1.15 -34.59
N ASP A 151 -20.85 -2.41 -34.48
CA ASP A 151 -19.60 -2.90 -35.07
C ASP A 151 -19.71 -3.03 -36.59
N CYS A 152 -18.87 -2.29 -37.30
CA CYS A 152 -18.70 -2.40 -38.75
C CYS A 152 -17.23 -2.16 -39.13
N GLU A 153 -16.91 -2.28 -40.42
CA GLU A 153 -15.52 -2.18 -40.91
C GLU A 153 -14.83 -0.86 -40.51
N THR A 154 -15.57 0.24 -40.54
CA THR A 154 -15.08 1.60 -40.26
C THR A 154 -15.37 2.06 -38.82
N PHE A 155 -16.16 1.32 -38.05
CA PHE A 155 -16.52 1.65 -36.67
C PHE A 155 -16.45 0.38 -35.81
N ARG A 156 -15.30 0.14 -35.19
CA ARG A 156 -15.07 -1.09 -34.41
C ARG A 156 -15.51 -0.93 -32.97
N VAL A 157 -16.23 -1.91 -32.43
CA VAL A 157 -16.72 -1.85 -31.04
C VAL A 157 -16.30 -3.07 -30.23
N ARG A 158 -15.68 -2.82 -29.08
CA ARG A 158 -15.39 -3.85 -28.08
C ARG A 158 -16.26 -3.67 -26.85
N ALA A 159 -16.75 -4.77 -26.29
CA ALA A 159 -17.54 -4.73 -25.07
C ALA A 159 -16.67 -5.01 -23.84
N VAL A 160 -16.90 -4.26 -22.77
CA VAL A 160 -16.30 -4.44 -21.46
C VAL A 160 -17.37 -4.45 -20.37
N ASN A 161 -17.21 -5.29 -19.36
CA ASN A 161 -18.07 -5.28 -18.19
C ASN A 161 -17.53 -4.26 -17.17
N ASP A 162 -17.68 -2.98 -17.52
CA ASP A 162 -17.26 -1.80 -16.74
C ASP A 162 -17.96 -0.53 -17.24
N ILE A 163 -19.24 -0.35 -16.87
CA ILE A 163 -20.05 0.80 -17.34
C ILE A 163 -19.51 2.12 -16.80
N ALA A 164 -19.19 2.17 -15.50
CA ALA A 164 -18.70 3.37 -14.83
C ALA A 164 -17.38 3.86 -15.43
N GLY A 165 -16.42 2.94 -15.66
CA GLY A 165 -15.15 3.28 -16.28
C GLY A 165 -15.32 3.86 -17.69
N VAL A 166 -16.16 3.24 -18.52
CA VAL A 166 -16.43 3.71 -19.90
C VAL A 166 -17.08 5.10 -19.89
N GLU A 167 -18.12 5.30 -19.09
CA GLU A 167 -18.87 6.57 -19.03
C GLU A 167 -18.04 7.73 -18.48
N LEU A 168 -17.32 7.50 -17.37
CA LEU A 168 -16.53 8.55 -16.72
C LEU A 168 -15.28 8.92 -17.51
N CYS A 169 -14.61 7.97 -18.17
CA CYS A 169 -13.56 8.28 -19.14
C CYS A 169 -14.14 9.20 -20.24
N GLY A 170 -15.35 8.88 -20.70
CA GLY A 170 -16.11 9.64 -21.69
C GLY A 170 -16.46 11.08 -21.28
N ALA A 171 -16.60 11.36 -19.98
CA ALA A 171 -16.88 12.69 -19.46
C ALA A 171 -15.60 13.48 -19.16
N LEU A 172 -14.69 12.91 -18.36
CA LEU A 172 -13.54 13.61 -17.80
C LEU A 172 -12.49 14.00 -18.84
N LYS A 173 -12.38 13.27 -19.96
CA LYS A 173 -11.43 13.65 -21.02
C LYS A 173 -11.69 15.05 -21.58
N ASN A 174 -12.95 15.51 -21.54
CA ASN A 174 -13.31 16.86 -21.99
C ASN A 174 -12.70 17.94 -21.10
N VAL A 175 -12.50 17.68 -19.80
CA VAL A 175 -11.84 18.58 -18.87
C VAL A 175 -10.35 18.64 -19.18
N VAL A 176 -9.69 17.48 -19.33
CA VAL A 176 -8.26 17.41 -19.71
C VAL A 176 -7.99 18.10 -21.06
N ALA A 177 -8.94 18.01 -22.00
CA ALA A 177 -8.86 18.71 -23.27
C ALA A 177 -8.85 20.24 -23.15
N LEU A 178 -9.46 20.81 -22.09
CA LEU A 178 -9.29 22.24 -21.79
C LEU A 178 -7.82 22.55 -21.44
N GLY A 179 -7.20 21.71 -20.59
CA GLY A 179 -5.78 21.82 -20.25
C GLY A 179 -4.87 21.75 -21.49
N ALA A 180 -5.15 20.82 -22.40
CA ALA A 180 -4.43 20.74 -23.69
C ALA A 180 -4.61 22.01 -24.54
N GLY A 181 -5.82 22.59 -24.57
CA GLY A 181 -6.08 23.86 -25.23
C GLY A 181 -5.40 25.05 -24.56
N PHE A 182 -5.23 25.03 -23.23
CA PHE A 182 -4.46 26.05 -22.52
C PHE A 182 -2.98 26.02 -22.93
N CYS A 183 -2.40 24.83 -23.08
CA CYS A 183 -1.04 24.68 -23.61
C CYS A 183 -0.92 25.22 -25.05
N ASP A 184 -1.93 24.99 -25.89
CA ASP A 184 -1.95 25.52 -27.26
C ASP A 184 -2.08 27.04 -27.30
N GLY A 185 -2.90 27.62 -26.43
CA GLY A 185 -3.04 29.07 -26.35
C GLY A 185 -1.80 29.80 -25.82
N LEU A 186 -0.92 29.09 -25.10
CA LEU A 186 0.38 29.58 -24.60
C LEU A 186 1.56 29.21 -25.52
N ASP A 187 1.31 28.55 -26.65
CA ASP A 187 2.34 28.07 -27.58
C ASP A 187 3.42 27.15 -26.93
N TYR A 188 3.04 26.36 -25.90
CA TYR A 188 3.96 25.47 -25.16
C TYR A 188 4.40 24.21 -25.92
N GLY A 189 3.90 24.00 -27.15
CA GLY A 189 4.30 22.91 -28.04
C GLY A 189 3.79 21.50 -27.66
N GLY A 190 4.13 20.52 -28.50
CA GLY A 190 3.62 19.15 -28.41
C GLY A 190 4.06 18.36 -27.17
N ASN A 191 5.29 18.58 -26.68
CA ASN A 191 5.82 17.86 -25.52
C ASN A 191 5.05 18.20 -24.24
N THR A 192 4.80 19.49 -24.02
CA THR A 192 4.03 19.97 -22.87
C THR A 192 2.60 19.46 -22.92
N LYS A 193 1.98 19.51 -24.10
CA LYS A 193 0.64 18.94 -24.31
C LYS A 193 0.60 17.44 -24.00
N ALA A 194 1.58 16.68 -24.47
CA ALA A 194 1.68 15.24 -24.20
C ALA A 194 1.82 14.96 -22.68
N ALA A 195 2.61 15.77 -21.97
CA ALA A 195 2.72 15.66 -20.51
C ALA A 195 1.38 15.93 -19.80
N VAL A 196 0.65 16.97 -20.23
CA VAL A 196 -0.70 17.27 -19.71
C VAL A 196 -1.70 16.15 -19.99
N ILE A 197 -1.66 15.56 -21.19
CA ILE A 197 -2.50 14.41 -21.55
C ILE A 197 -2.19 13.21 -20.64
N ARG A 198 -0.91 12.89 -20.44
CA ARG A 198 -0.47 11.78 -19.58
C ARG A 198 -0.91 11.99 -18.13
N ILE A 199 -0.66 13.18 -17.56
CA ILE A 199 -1.09 13.52 -16.20
C ILE A 199 -2.62 13.48 -16.09
N GLY A 200 -3.32 13.97 -17.12
CA GLY A 200 -4.78 13.91 -17.18
C GLY A 200 -5.31 12.49 -17.16
N LEU A 201 -4.68 11.54 -17.87
CA LEU A 201 -5.05 10.13 -17.80
C LEU A 201 -4.85 9.56 -16.39
N GLU A 202 -3.75 9.90 -15.72
CA GLU A 202 -3.50 9.49 -14.32
C GLU A 202 -4.56 10.04 -13.36
N GLU A 203 -4.88 11.33 -13.46
CA GLU A 203 -5.88 11.97 -12.60
C GLU A 203 -7.31 11.52 -12.89
N MET A 204 -7.66 11.28 -14.16
CA MET A 204 -8.92 10.64 -14.54
C MET A 204 -9.05 9.26 -13.90
N THR A 205 -7.99 8.45 -14.00
CA THR A 205 -7.94 7.11 -13.40
C THR A 205 -8.12 7.18 -11.89
N ALA A 206 -7.41 8.11 -11.22
CA ALA A 206 -7.49 8.30 -9.78
C ALA A 206 -8.87 8.78 -9.32
N PHE A 207 -9.46 9.75 -10.04
CA PHE A 207 -10.82 10.23 -9.77
C PHE A 207 -11.84 9.10 -9.91
N ILE A 208 -11.77 8.32 -10.99
CA ILE A 208 -12.72 7.23 -11.23
C ILE A 208 -12.59 6.13 -10.17
N ARG A 209 -11.36 5.72 -9.82
CA ARG A 209 -11.13 4.71 -8.76
C ARG A 209 -11.61 5.15 -7.39
N HIS A 210 -11.55 6.44 -7.10
CA HIS A 210 -12.03 6.97 -5.82
C HIS A 210 -13.55 6.75 -5.63
N PHE A 211 -14.34 6.92 -6.70
CA PHE A 211 -15.80 6.72 -6.65
C PHE A 211 -16.23 5.29 -7.03
N HIS A 212 -15.44 4.61 -7.86
CA HIS A 212 -15.69 3.25 -8.34
C HIS A 212 -14.42 2.39 -8.21
N PRO A 213 -14.12 1.87 -7.00
CA PRO A 213 -12.92 1.06 -6.76
C PRO A 213 -12.84 -0.23 -7.59
N GLY A 214 -13.98 -0.71 -8.11
CA GLY A 214 -14.08 -1.90 -8.96
C GLY A 214 -13.81 -1.68 -10.46
N VAL A 215 -13.49 -0.45 -10.88
CA VAL A 215 -13.11 -0.13 -12.27
C VAL A 215 -11.87 -0.92 -12.68
N LYS A 216 -11.81 -1.37 -13.94
CA LYS A 216 -10.70 -2.20 -14.43
C LYS A 216 -9.62 -1.35 -15.10
N ASP A 217 -8.37 -1.68 -14.82
CA ASP A 217 -7.21 -1.00 -15.41
C ASP A 217 -7.21 -1.07 -16.95
N SER A 218 -7.68 -2.19 -17.50
CA SER A 218 -7.81 -2.37 -18.94
C SER A 218 -8.76 -1.37 -19.58
N THR A 219 -9.81 -0.91 -18.88
CA THR A 219 -10.81 0.04 -19.40
C THR A 219 -10.18 1.39 -19.77
N PHE A 220 -9.13 1.83 -19.06
CA PHE A 220 -8.42 3.07 -19.37
C PHE A 220 -7.54 2.96 -20.62
N LEU A 221 -7.18 1.73 -21.01
CA LEU A 221 -6.41 1.42 -22.22
C LEU A 221 -7.30 1.13 -23.43
N GLU A 222 -8.60 0.96 -23.23
CA GLU A 222 -9.60 0.85 -24.30
C GLU A 222 -9.83 2.18 -25.02
N SER A 223 -10.56 2.16 -26.15
CA SER A 223 -10.83 3.36 -26.94
C SER A 223 -11.49 4.48 -26.12
N CYS A 224 -12.42 4.16 -25.21
CA CYS A 224 -13.06 5.16 -24.34
C CYS A 224 -12.10 5.90 -23.41
N GLY A 225 -10.93 5.32 -23.10
CA GLY A 225 -9.91 5.90 -22.22
C GLY A 225 -8.89 6.70 -23.01
N VAL A 226 -7.69 6.13 -23.19
CA VAL A 226 -6.53 6.82 -23.74
C VAL A 226 -6.73 7.34 -25.17
N ALA A 227 -7.40 6.58 -26.06
CA ALA A 227 -7.59 6.98 -27.45
C ALA A 227 -8.54 8.19 -27.56
N ASP A 228 -9.69 8.13 -26.89
CA ASP A 228 -10.68 9.22 -26.87
C ASP A 228 -10.09 10.49 -26.22
N LEU A 229 -9.29 10.32 -25.17
CA LEU A 229 -8.54 11.41 -24.56
C LEU A 229 -7.60 12.08 -25.56
N ILE A 230 -6.75 11.32 -26.24
CA ILE A 230 -5.81 11.86 -27.25
C ILE A 230 -6.58 12.58 -28.35
N THR A 231 -7.57 11.93 -28.97
CA THR A 231 -8.37 12.52 -30.07
C THR A 231 -9.04 13.83 -29.62
N THR A 232 -9.58 13.87 -28.40
CA THR A 232 -10.22 15.08 -27.85
C THR A 232 -9.20 16.19 -27.59
N CYS A 233 -7.99 15.87 -27.10
CA CYS A 233 -6.94 16.84 -26.82
C CYS A 233 -6.26 17.40 -28.08
N PHE A 234 -6.34 16.72 -29.23
CA PHE A 234 -5.80 17.22 -30.51
C PHE A 234 -6.86 17.88 -31.40
N GLY A 235 -8.01 17.23 -31.61
CA GLY A 235 -9.04 17.67 -32.56
C GLY A 235 -10.31 18.24 -31.92
N GLY A 236 -10.51 18.01 -30.62
CA GLY A 236 -11.78 18.26 -29.93
C GLY A 236 -12.14 19.73 -29.74
N ARG A 237 -13.45 20.00 -29.68
CA ARG A 237 -14.01 21.35 -29.48
C ARG A 237 -13.59 21.99 -28.15
N ASN A 238 -13.47 21.20 -27.08
CA ASN A 238 -12.98 21.65 -25.77
C ASN A 238 -11.59 22.28 -25.89
N ARG A 239 -10.66 21.60 -26.57
CA ARG A 239 -9.32 22.13 -26.85
C ARG A 239 -9.38 23.43 -27.67
N LYS A 240 -10.17 23.49 -28.75
CA LYS A 240 -10.26 24.69 -29.61
C LYS A 240 -10.78 25.91 -28.84
N CYS A 241 -11.84 25.74 -28.04
CA CYS A 241 -12.40 26.82 -27.25
C CYS A 241 -11.45 27.26 -26.13
N ALA A 242 -10.74 26.33 -25.48
CA ALA A 242 -9.77 26.66 -24.45
C ALA A 242 -8.54 27.41 -25.01
N GLU A 243 -8.08 27.05 -26.21
CA GLU A 243 -7.05 27.81 -26.94
C GLU A 243 -7.52 29.26 -27.20
N ALA A 244 -8.74 29.43 -27.69
CA ALA A 244 -9.32 30.74 -27.94
C ALA A 244 -9.50 31.56 -26.66
N PHE A 245 -9.90 30.92 -25.55
CA PHE A 245 -9.99 31.53 -24.23
C PHE A 245 -8.65 32.12 -23.79
N VAL A 246 -7.56 31.36 -23.93
CA VAL A 246 -6.21 31.82 -23.54
C VAL A 246 -5.69 32.91 -24.48
N ARG A 247 -5.90 32.77 -25.79
CA ARG A 247 -5.53 33.81 -26.77
C ARG A 247 -6.29 35.11 -26.55
N GLY A 248 -7.53 35.03 -26.08
CA GLY A 248 -8.34 36.16 -25.61
C GLY A 248 -8.02 36.62 -24.19
N LYS A 249 -6.90 36.18 -23.60
CA LYS A 249 -6.46 36.51 -22.22
C LYS A 249 -7.49 36.22 -21.12
N GLY A 250 -8.44 35.32 -21.38
CA GLY A 250 -9.52 34.98 -20.46
C GLY A 250 -10.54 36.10 -20.23
N GLU A 251 -10.55 37.16 -21.05
CA GLU A 251 -11.48 38.28 -20.91
C GLU A 251 -12.87 37.96 -21.47
N LYS A 252 -12.93 37.12 -22.51
CA LYS A 252 -14.19 36.68 -23.12
C LYS A 252 -14.87 35.58 -22.29
N PRO A 253 -16.16 35.72 -21.95
CA PRO A 253 -16.92 34.65 -21.31
C PRO A 253 -17.01 33.41 -22.18
N TRP A 254 -17.04 32.22 -21.57
CA TRP A 254 -17.22 30.95 -22.28
C TRP A 254 -18.43 30.93 -23.21
N ALA A 255 -19.54 31.56 -22.82
CA ALA A 255 -20.75 31.65 -23.65
C ALA A 255 -20.54 32.41 -24.98
N GLU A 256 -19.64 33.41 -25.00
CA GLU A 256 -19.30 34.14 -26.22
C GLU A 256 -18.42 33.27 -27.12
N ILE A 257 -17.40 32.61 -26.56
CA ILE A 257 -16.51 31.68 -27.28
C ILE A 257 -17.31 30.52 -27.88
N GLU A 258 -18.28 29.97 -27.14
CA GLU A 258 -19.22 28.95 -27.63
C GLU A 258 -20.00 29.44 -28.85
N LYS A 259 -20.53 30.67 -28.79
CA LYS A 259 -21.32 31.26 -29.88
C LYS A 259 -20.47 31.48 -31.13
N GLU A 260 -19.25 31.98 -30.98
CA GLU A 260 -18.33 32.28 -32.08
C GLU A 260 -17.82 31.00 -32.76
N LEU A 261 -17.42 29.99 -31.98
CA LEU A 261 -16.71 28.81 -32.52
C LEU A 261 -17.60 27.59 -32.76
N LEU A 262 -18.72 27.47 -32.05
CA LEU A 262 -19.50 26.23 -32.04
C LEU A 262 -20.90 26.36 -32.66
N GLY A 263 -21.28 27.55 -33.14
CA GLY A 263 -22.54 27.75 -33.89
C GLY A 263 -23.79 27.32 -33.12
N GLY A 264 -23.80 27.51 -31.80
CA GLY A 264 -24.92 27.15 -30.92
C GLY A 264 -24.81 25.79 -30.21
N GLN A 265 -23.72 25.04 -30.41
CA GLN A 265 -23.45 23.82 -29.64
C GLN A 265 -22.77 24.16 -28.29
N LYS A 266 -23.05 23.37 -27.25
CA LYS A 266 -22.52 23.58 -25.89
C LYS A 266 -21.16 22.91 -25.66
N LEU A 267 -20.31 23.55 -24.87
CA LEU A 267 -19.00 23.03 -24.46
C LEU A 267 -19.14 22.14 -23.23
N GLN A 268 -18.91 20.84 -23.37
CA GLN A 268 -19.11 19.89 -22.26
C GLN A 268 -18.00 19.94 -21.20
N GLY A 269 -16.76 20.29 -21.58
CA GLY A 269 -15.62 20.29 -20.67
C GLY A 269 -15.75 21.30 -19.54
N THR A 270 -16.25 22.50 -19.83
CA THR A 270 -16.49 23.55 -18.82
C THR A 270 -17.59 23.17 -17.85
N LEU A 271 -18.69 22.59 -18.35
CA LEU A 271 -19.77 22.06 -17.52
C LEU A 271 -19.28 20.92 -16.62
N THR A 272 -18.58 19.94 -17.20
CA THR A 272 -18.02 18.80 -16.44
C THR A 272 -17.05 19.29 -15.36
N ALA A 273 -16.21 20.28 -15.66
CA ALA A 273 -15.30 20.88 -14.68
C ALA A 273 -16.07 21.52 -13.50
N GLN A 274 -17.18 22.20 -13.77
CA GLN A 274 -18.06 22.77 -12.74
C GLN A 274 -18.81 21.70 -11.93
N GLU A 275 -19.19 20.59 -12.56
CA GLU A 275 -19.83 19.45 -11.90
C GLU A 275 -18.86 18.74 -10.93
N ILE A 276 -17.62 18.49 -11.34
CA ILE A 276 -16.65 17.74 -10.51
C ILE A 276 -15.94 18.59 -9.46
N TRP A 277 -15.90 19.91 -9.58
CA TRP A 277 -15.22 20.77 -8.60
C TRP A 277 -15.75 20.65 -7.16
N PRO A 278 -17.05 20.82 -6.89
CA PRO A 278 -17.59 20.64 -5.53
C PRO A 278 -17.41 19.20 -5.04
N VAL A 279 -17.45 18.21 -5.93
CA VAL A 279 -17.15 16.80 -5.64
C VAL A 279 -15.72 16.66 -5.11
N MET A 280 -14.75 17.22 -5.84
CA MET A 280 -13.34 17.16 -5.48
C MET A 280 -13.05 17.87 -4.16
N GLN A 281 -13.72 19.00 -3.89
CA GLN A 281 -13.60 19.71 -2.62
C GLN A 281 -14.12 18.89 -1.45
N ALA A 282 -15.33 18.32 -1.57
CA ALA A 282 -15.96 17.53 -0.52
C ALA A 282 -15.17 16.27 -0.14
N HIS A 283 -14.42 15.70 -1.09
CA HIS A 283 -13.64 14.47 -0.90
C HIS A 283 -12.13 14.71 -0.70
N GLY A 284 -11.69 15.96 -0.52
CA GLY A 284 -10.26 16.27 -0.31
C GLY A 284 -9.36 15.93 -1.50
N LEU A 285 -9.93 15.84 -2.71
CA LEU A 285 -9.20 15.43 -3.93
C LEU A 285 -8.44 16.58 -4.59
N THR A 286 -8.68 17.83 -4.20
CA THR A 286 -8.09 19.02 -4.85
C THR A 286 -6.56 19.06 -4.79
N LYS A 287 -5.94 18.48 -3.75
CA LYS A 287 -4.47 18.33 -3.66
C LYS A 287 -3.96 17.09 -4.40
N ARG A 288 -4.79 16.03 -4.49
CA ARG A 288 -4.45 14.74 -5.11
C ARG A 288 -4.56 14.76 -6.63
N LEU A 289 -5.44 15.63 -7.15
CA LEU A 289 -5.72 15.83 -8.58
C LEU A 289 -5.38 17.28 -8.99
N PRO A 290 -4.08 17.63 -9.00
CA PRO A 290 -3.63 19.00 -9.22
C PRO A 290 -3.98 19.53 -10.62
N LEU A 291 -3.89 18.74 -11.69
CA LEU A 291 -4.22 19.16 -13.04
C LEU A 291 -5.71 19.51 -13.18
N LEU A 292 -6.62 18.63 -12.76
CA LEU A 292 -8.06 18.90 -12.82
C LEU A 292 -8.43 20.14 -11.99
N SER A 293 -7.78 20.31 -10.84
CA SER A 293 -7.96 21.48 -9.98
C SER A 293 -7.48 22.77 -10.65
N THR A 294 -6.27 22.76 -11.21
CA THR A 294 -5.70 23.89 -11.93
C THR A 294 -6.52 24.25 -13.16
N ILE A 295 -7.04 23.26 -13.90
CA ILE A 295 -7.93 23.52 -15.05
C ILE A 295 -9.18 24.28 -14.63
N TYR A 296 -9.85 23.85 -13.55
CA TYR A 296 -11.03 24.54 -13.03
C TYR A 296 -10.71 25.99 -12.63
N ARG A 297 -9.63 26.18 -11.86
CA ARG A 297 -9.25 27.50 -11.34
C ARG A 297 -8.82 28.46 -12.44
N ILE A 298 -8.15 27.97 -13.49
CA ILE A 298 -7.85 28.78 -14.69
C ILE A 298 -9.15 29.17 -15.38
N ALA A 299 -10.07 28.22 -15.57
CA ALA A 299 -11.30 28.44 -16.31
C ALA A 299 -12.31 29.36 -15.60
N PHE A 300 -12.32 29.39 -14.25
CA PHE A 300 -13.38 30.05 -13.47
C PHE A 300 -12.90 30.94 -12.32
N GLU A 301 -11.71 30.73 -11.76
CA GLU A 301 -11.20 31.47 -10.59
C GLU A 301 -10.07 32.45 -10.93
N LYS A 302 -9.85 32.72 -12.22
CA LYS A 302 -8.80 33.64 -12.73
C LYS A 302 -7.37 33.26 -12.32
N GLU A 303 -7.11 31.97 -12.09
CA GLU A 303 -5.74 31.50 -11.87
C GLU A 303 -4.89 31.74 -13.13
N PRO A 304 -3.62 32.18 -13.02
CA PRO A 304 -2.76 32.37 -14.18
C PRO A 304 -2.63 31.09 -15.01
N VAL A 305 -2.91 31.18 -16.32
CA VAL A 305 -2.88 30.04 -17.25
C VAL A 305 -1.51 29.32 -17.24
N ALA A 306 -0.42 30.05 -17.00
CA ALA A 306 0.93 29.50 -16.89
C ALA A 306 1.11 28.47 -15.76
N ASN A 307 0.17 28.36 -14.82
CA ASN A 307 0.19 27.34 -13.77
C ASN A 307 -0.17 25.94 -14.29
N ILE A 308 -0.67 25.80 -15.53
CA ILE A 308 -0.98 24.50 -16.15
C ILE A 308 0.24 23.55 -16.21
N VAL A 309 1.46 24.09 -16.11
CA VAL A 309 2.73 23.32 -16.06
C VAL A 309 3.40 23.31 -14.68
N LYS A 310 2.84 24.02 -13.69
CA LYS A 310 3.38 24.09 -12.32
C LYS A 310 2.64 23.13 -11.39
N LEU A 311 2.54 21.87 -11.83
CA LEU A 311 1.79 20.84 -11.14
C LEU A 311 2.69 20.14 -10.10
N SER A 312 2.18 19.96 -8.89
CA SER A 312 2.74 18.96 -7.97
C SER A 312 2.49 17.56 -8.53
N PRO A 313 3.32 16.55 -8.20
CA PRO A 313 3.08 15.17 -8.66
C PRO A 313 1.69 14.68 -8.23
N CYS A 314 0.91 14.11 -9.16
CA CYS A 314 -0.33 13.42 -8.82
C CYS A 314 0.00 12.19 -7.96
N VAL A 315 -0.37 12.21 -6.69
CA VAL A 315 -0.18 11.06 -5.79
C VAL A 315 -1.38 10.13 -5.93
N VAL A 316 -1.37 9.30 -6.97
CA VAL A 316 -2.25 8.12 -7.06
C VAL A 316 -1.72 7.04 -6.12
N LYS A 317 -1.76 7.30 -4.82
CA LYS A 317 -1.65 6.25 -3.82
C LYS A 317 -2.99 6.16 -3.10
N ASN A 318 -3.55 4.95 -3.06
CA ASN A 318 -4.44 4.62 -1.97
C ASN A 318 -3.55 4.63 -0.73
N PRO A 319 -3.79 5.57 0.20
CA PRO A 319 -3.00 5.65 1.41
C PRO A 319 -3.04 4.31 2.13
N LYS A 320 -1.88 3.85 2.58
CA LYS A 320 -1.73 2.55 3.23
C LYS A 320 -2.16 2.65 4.69
N LYS A 321 -3.05 1.76 5.11
CA LYS A 321 -3.52 1.71 6.50
C LYS A 321 -2.53 0.95 7.36
N VAL A 322 -2.07 1.57 8.44
CA VAL A 322 -1.12 0.97 9.39
C VAL A 322 -1.85 0.52 10.65
N THR A 323 -1.55 -0.70 11.10
CA THR A 323 -2.07 -1.24 12.37
C THR A 323 -0.95 -1.75 13.25
N VAL A 324 -0.88 -1.24 14.47
CA VAL A 324 0.04 -1.71 15.52
C VAL A 324 -0.65 -2.81 16.31
N VAL A 325 -0.18 -4.05 16.15
CA VAL A 325 -0.66 -5.22 16.86
C VAL A 325 0.10 -5.32 18.17
N GLY A 326 -0.40 -4.63 19.20
CA GLY A 326 0.16 -4.61 20.55
C GLY A 326 0.18 -3.23 21.19
N SER A 327 -0.21 -3.15 22.47
CA SER A 327 -0.37 -1.90 23.21
C SER A 327 0.44 -1.85 24.52
N GLY A 328 1.53 -2.61 24.60
CA GLY A 328 2.47 -2.53 25.72
C GLY A 328 3.32 -1.25 25.68
N ASN A 329 4.33 -1.15 26.56
CA ASN A 329 5.22 0.01 26.62
C ASN A 329 5.85 0.32 25.24
N TRP A 330 6.52 -0.68 24.63
CA TRP A 330 7.12 -0.51 23.30
C TRP A 330 6.08 -0.29 22.19
N GLY A 331 4.90 -0.90 22.31
CA GLY A 331 3.81 -0.71 21.35
C GLY A 331 3.30 0.74 21.31
N CYS A 332 3.19 1.38 22.47
CA CYS A 332 2.81 2.78 22.57
C CYS A 332 3.93 3.71 22.07
N ALA A 333 5.19 3.43 22.42
CA ALA A 333 6.33 4.23 21.97
C ALA A 333 6.47 4.21 20.44
N ILE A 334 6.34 3.04 19.80
CA ILE A 334 6.41 2.95 18.34
C ILE A 334 5.16 3.48 17.66
N ALA A 335 3.97 3.29 18.24
CA ALA A 335 2.73 3.87 17.71
C ALA A 335 2.82 5.39 17.62
N LYS A 336 3.51 6.06 18.57
CA LYS A 336 3.78 7.49 18.53
C LYS A 336 4.58 7.90 17.30
N ILE A 337 5.69 7.23 17.04
CA ILE A 337 6.51 7.50 15.85
C ILE A 337 5.72 7.26 14.57
N ILE A 338 5.02 6.12 14.48
CA ILE A 338 4.21 5.78 13.31
C ILE A 338 3.16 6.85 13.08
N ALA A 339 2.44 7.27 14.12
CA ALA A 339 1.39 8.28 14.06
C ALA A 339 1.91 9.64 13.57
N GLU A 340 3.08 10.06 14.03
CA GLU A 340 3.69 11.30 13.56
C GLU A 340 4.16 11.19 12.10
N ASN A 341 4.61 10.02 11.66
CA ASN A 341 5.07 9.78 10.30
C ASN A 341 3.91 9.62 9.30
N THR A 342 2.83 8.92 9.66
CA THR A 342 1.65 8.78 8.80
C THR A 342 0.96 10.11 8.56
N ALA A 343 0.94 10.99 9.58
CA ALA A 343 0.43 12.36 9.44
C ALA A 343 1.28 13.23 8.49
N ARG A 344 2.58 12.90 8.32
CA ARG A 344 3.53 13.65 7.48
C ARG A 344 3.63 13.16 6.04
N HIS A 345 3.17 11.93 5.77
CA HIS A 345 3.37 11.27 4.49
C HIS A 345 2.04 10.87 3.85
N ASP A 346 1.74 11.43 2.68
CA ASP A 346 0.55 11.13 1.87
C ASP A 346 0.48 9.66 1.39
N ASP A 347 1.53 8.87 1.63
CA ASP A 347 1.57 7.43 1.38
C ASP A 347 0.67 6.64 2.35
N PHE A 348 0.25 7.22 3.48
CA PHE A 348 -0.46 6.53 4.57
C PHE A 348 -1.78 7.20 4.93
N GLU A 349 -2.69 6.42 5.52
CA GLU A 349 -3.87 7.00 6.18
C GLU A 349 -3.41 7.70 7.46
N ASP A 350 -4.02 8.86 7.78
CA ASP A 350 -3.68 9.58 9.00
C ASP A 350 -4.00 8.74 10.25
N GLU A 351 -5.15 8.08 10.29
CA GLU A 351 -5.55 7.23 11.43
C GLU A 351 -4.69 5.95 11.51
N VAL A 352 -3.98 5.79 12.63
CA VAL A 352 -3.25 4.57 12.98
C VAL A 352 -4.08 3.75 13.95
N THR A 353 -4.41 2.52 13.58
CA THR A 353 -5.13 1.61 14.49
C THR A 353 -4.13 0.91 15.40
N MET A 354 -4.40 0.86 16.71
CA MET A 354 -3.61 0.10 17.67
C MET A 354 -4.50 -0.94 18.34
N TRP A 355 -4.18 -2.22 18.13
CA TRP A 355 -4.86 -3.28 18.86
C TRP A 355 -4.47 -3.23 20.33
N MET A 356 -5.47 -3.06 21.18
CA MET A 356 -5.30 -2.94 22.63
C MET A 356 -6.08 -4.05 23.32
N PHE A 357 -5.37 -5.00 23.93
CA PHE A 357 -6.02 -6.03 24.72
C PHE A 357 -6.83 -5.40 25.86
N GLU A 358 -8.12 -5.74 25.96
CA GLU A 358 -9.02 -5.05 26.86
C GLU A 358 -8.75 -5.38 28.32
N GLU A 359 -8.56 -4.33 29.12
CA GLU A 359 -8.34 -4.44 30.55
C GLU A 359 -9.16 -3.41 31.30
N GLN A 360 -9.53 -3.71 32.55
CA GLN A 360 -10.18 -2.77 33.44
C GLN A 360 -9.11 -1.96 34.19
N VAL A 361 -9.15 -0.64 34.06
CA VAL A 361 -8.25 0.29 34.74
C VAL A 361 -9.04 1.28 35.59
N GLU A 362 -8.45 1.72 36.69
CA GLU A 362 -9.00 2.79 37.50
C GLU A 362 -8.55 4.14 36.91
N HIS A 363 -9.50 4.94 36.45
CA HIS A 363 -9.24 6.26 35.92
C HIS A 363 -10.25 7.25 36.50
N LYS A 364 -9.76 8.30 37.16
CA LYS A 364 -10.58 9.29 37.88
C LYS A 364 -11.53 8.66 38.92
N GLY A 365 -11.07 7.62 39.62
CA GLY A 365 -11.81 6.96 40.70
C GLY A 365 -12.91 5.98 40.25
N ILE A 366 -12.99 5.67 38.95
CA ILE A 366 -13.99 4.73 38.39
C ILE A 366 -13.26 3.67 37.54
N LYS A 367 -13.74 2.42 37.59
CA LYS A 367 -13.25 1.34 36.71
C LYS A 367 -13.79 1.53 35.30
N ARG A 368 -12.89 1.61 34.31
CA ARG A 368 -13.21 1.79 32.89
C ARG A 368 -12.37 0.86 32.03
N LYS A 369 -12.82 0.63 30.80
CA LYS A 369 -12.04 -0.06 29.77
C LYS A 369 -10.82 0.76 29.38
N LEU A 370 -9.66 0.13 29.30
CA LEU A 370 -8.41 0.79 28.94
C LEU A 370 -8.48 1.40 27.54
N SER A 371 -9.16 0.73 26.59
CA SER A 371 -9.34 1.21 25.22
C SER A 371 -10.14 2.52 25.16
N GLU A 372 -11.20 2.65 25.97
CA GLU A 372 -12.02 3.86 26.07
C GLU A 372 -11.23 5.02 26.70
N VAL A 373 -10.53 4.74 27.80
CA VAL A 373 -9.67 5.75 28.46
C VAL A 373 -8.59 6.24 27.49
N PHE A 374 -7.92 5.32 26.78
CA PHE A 374 -6.91 5.68 25.79
C PHE A 374 -7.48 6.53 24.65
N ASN A 375 -8.65 6.18 24.11
CA ASN A 375 -9.23 6.94 22.99
C ASN A 375 -9.65 8.37 23.41
N GLU A 376 -9.96 8.59 24.68
CA GLU A 376 -10.24 9.92 25.24
C GLU A 376 -8.98 10.72 25.59
N SER A 377 -8.01 10.10 26.27
CA SER A 377 -6.81 10.78 26.78
C SER A 377 -5.64 10.78 25.80
N LYS A 378 -5.63 9.87 24.83
CA LYS A 378 -4.50 9.53 23.94
C LYS A 378 -3.24 9.09 24.70
N GLU A 379 -3.43 8.60 25.93
CA GLU A 379 -2.38 8.15 26.83
C GLU A 379 -2.69 6.71 27.29
N ASN A 380 -1.69 5.84 27.25
CA ASN A 380 -1.78 4.52 27.88
C ASN A 380 -1.34 4.61 29.33
N ILE A 381 -2.28 4.97 30.21
CA ILE A 381 -2.04 5.22 31.65
C ILE A 381 -1.40 4.05 32.42
N LYS A 382 -1.45 2.83 31.86
CA LYS A 382 -0.90 1.63 32.49
C LYS A 382 0.51 1.31 31.99
N TYR A 383 0.73 1.36 30.68
CA TYR A 383 1.95 0.85 30.05
C TYR A 383 2.93 1.93 29.60
N LEU A 384 2.47 3.18 29.42
CA LEU A 384 3.30 4.33 29.09
C LEU A 384 2.69 5.62 29.72
N PRO A 385 2.66 5.72 31.06
CA PRO A 385 2.03 6.84 31.76
C PRO A 385 2.77 8.15 31.49
N GLY A 386 2.01 9.24 31.37
CA GLY A 386 2.51 10.60 31.19
C GLY A 386 2.94 10.98 29.76
N ILE A 387 2.72 10.10 28.77
CA ILE A 387 3.10 10.36 27.37
C ILE A 387 1.88 10.23 26.46
N GLU A 388 1.58 11.30 25.73
CA GLU A 388 0.58 11.29 24.65
C GLU A 388 1.16 10.55 23.43
N VAL A 389 0.49 9.47 23.02
CA VAL A 389 0.91 8.61 21.91
C VAL A 389 0.65 9.30 20.57
N GLY A 390 -0.51 9.93 20.38
CA GLY A 390 -0.81 10.67 19.16
C GLY A 390 -2.31 10.79 18.92
N LYS A 391 -2.76 11.96 18.45
CA LYS A 391 -4.20 12.27 18.28
C LYS A 391 -4.88 11.36 17.25
N ASN A 392 -4.14 10.98 16.21
CA ASN A 392 -4.55 10.10 15.14
C ASN A 392 -4.38 8.59 15.47
N VAL A 393 -3.97 8.22 16.70
CA VAL A 393 -3.96 6.82 17.12
C VAL A 393 -5.31 6.43 17.73
N LYS A 394 -5.87 5.31 17.27
CA LYS A 394 -7.14 4.78 17.75
C LYS A 394 -6.96 3.37 18.31
N ALA A 395 -7.31 3.19 19.58
CA ALA A 395 -7.35 1.89 20.22
C ALA A 395 -8.60 1.11 19.77
N GLU A 396 -8.39 -0.13 19.32
CA GLU A 396 -9.44 -1.09 18.97
C GLU A 396 -9.23 -2.38 19.80
N PRO A 397 -10.18 -2.78 20.66
CA PRO A 397 -10.03 -3.97 21.48
C PRO A 397 -10.23 -5.29 20.73
N ASP A 398 -10.99 -5.28 19.63
CA ASP A 398 -11.20 -6.47 18.80
C ASP A 398 -10.10 -6.60 17.75
N VAL A 399 -9.20 -7.57 17.93
CA VAL A 399 -8.08 -7.79 17.00
C VAL A 399 -8.54 -8.02 15.56
N LYS A 400 -9.69 -8.67 15.35
CA LYS A 400 -10.22 -8.93 14.02
C LYS A 400 -10.66 -7.65 13.33
N LYS A 401 -11.24 -6.71 14.08
CA LYS A 401 -11.58 -5.38 13.56
C LYS A 401 -10.34 -4.52 13.34
N ALA A 402 -9.38 -4.59 14.26
CA ALA A 402 -8.16 -3.78 14.20
C ALA A 402 -7.39 -4.02 12.89
N VAL A 403 -7.31 -5.27 12.45
CA VAL A 403 -6.47 -5.68 11.30
C VAL A 403 -7.22 -5.85 9.98
N ALA A 404 -8.56 -5.74 9.96
CA ALA A 404 -9.40 -6.12 8.82
C ALA A 404 -8.97 -5.46 7.50
N ASP A 405 -8.64 -4.16 7.55
CA ASP A 405 -8.31 -3.35 6.37
C ASP A 405 -6.82 -2.94 6.31
N ALA A 406 -6.00 -3.44 7.24
CA ALA A 406 -4.61 -3.06 7.39
C ALA A 406 -3.78 -3.48 6.17
N ASP A 407 -3.02 -2.54 5.60
CA ASP A 407 -2.01 -2.85 4.59
C ASP A 407 -0.66 -3.18 5.24
N ILE A 408 -0.37 -2.60 6.40
CA ILE A 408 0.87 -2.82 7.15
C ILE A 408 0.53 -3.20 8.59
N LEU A 409 1.00 -4.38 9.02
CA LEU A 409 0.85 -4.90 10.37
C LEU A 409 2.18 -4.79 11.13
N VAL A 410 2.22 -4.00 12.20
CA VAL A 410 3.39 -3.86 13.07
C VAL A 410 3.19 -4.69 14.33
N TRP A 411 3.90 -5.81 14.44
CA TRP A 411 3.75 -6.78 15.52
C TRP A 411 4.65 -6.43 16.70
N VAL A 412 4.04 -6.11 17.85
CA VAL A 412 4.75 -5.67 19.06
C VAL A 412 4.10 -6.28 20.31
N LEU A 413 4.20 -7.60 20.39
CA LEU A 413 3.63 -8.43 21.45
C LEU A 413 4.75 -9.21 22.16
N PRO A 414 4.55 -9.64 23.41
CA PRO A 414 5.29 -10.78 23.94
C PRO A 414 5.10 -12.01 23.02
N HIS A 415 6.19 -12.69 22.66
CA HIS A 415 6.21 -13.75 21.64
C HIS A 415 5.19 -14.86 21.93
N GLN A 416 4.97 -15.21 23.20
CA GLN A 416 4.04 -16.25 23.64
C GLN A 416 2.58 -16.00 23.24
N PHE A 417 2.21 -14.76 22.92
CA PHE A 417 0.86 -14.40 22.51
C PHE A 417 0.65 -14.41 20.99
N VAL A 418 1.70 -14.55 20.19
CA VAL A 418 1.62 -14.49 18.72
C VAL A 418 0.68 -15.55 18.16
N PRO A 419 0.82 -16.87 18.47
CA PRO A 419 -0.03 -17.89 17.85
C PRO A 419 -1.52 -17.67 18.11
N ARG A 420 -1.87 -17.37 19.37
CA ARG A 420 -3.26 -17.11 19.78
C ARG A 420 -3.82 -15.84 19.12
N THR A 421 -3.00 -14.80 18.97
CA THR A 421 -3.41 -13.53 18.37
C THR A 421 -3.72 -13.73 16.89
N VAL A 422 -2.83 -14.40 16.14
CA VAL A 422 -3.04 -14.70 14.72
C VAL A 422 -4.31 -15.54 14.52
N GLN A 423 -4.52 -16.55 15.37
CA GLN A 423 -5.75 -17.36 15.33
C GLN A 423 -7.01 -16.52 15.56
N SER A 424 -6.95 -15.54 16.47
CA SER A 424 -8.11 -14.72 16.84
C SER A 424 -8.46 -13.67 15.78
N MET A 425 -7.48 -13.15 15.04
CA MET A 425 -7.74 -12.19 13.96
C MET A 425 -8.27 -12.80 12.67
N GLY A 426 -7.88 -14.04 12.35
CA GLY A 426 -8.13 -14.64 11.05
C GLY A 426 -7.13 -14.19 9.97
N ALA A 427 -7.49 -14.37 8.71
CA ALA A 427 -6.57 -14.05 7.60
C ALA A 427 -6.43 -12.53 7.41
N PRO A 428 -5.20 -12.01 7.23
CA PRO A 428 -4.99 -10.61 6.91
C PRO A 428 -5.52 -10.28 5.51
N LYS A 429 -5.71 -8.98 5.25
CA LYS A 429 -6.02 -8.43 3.93
C LYS A 429 -5.02 -8.97 2.87
N PRO A 430 -5.48 -9.45 1.70
CA PRO A 430 -4.58 -9.85 0.62
C PRO A 430 -3.62 -8.71 0.24
N GLY A 431 -2.32 -9.02 0.17
CA GLY A 431 -1.28 -8.04 -0.13
C GLY A 431 -0.82 -7.19 1.06
N ALA A 432 -1.31 -7.45 2.27
CA ALA A 432 -0.74 -6.84 3.47
C ALA A 432 0.71 -7.30 3.68
N VAL A 433 1.51 -6.49 4.37
CA VAL A 433 2.88 -6.83 4.80
C VAL A 433 3.01 -6.70 6.31
N SER A 434 3.95 -7.44 6.91
CA SER A 434 4.17 -7.42 8.36
C SER A 434 5.58 -6.97 8.73
N VAL A 435 5.72 -6.26 9.84
CA VAL A 435 7.00 -5.96 10.49
C VAL A 435 6.94 -6.41 11.95
N SER A 436 7.84 -7.31 12.36
CA SER A 436 7.96 -7.78 13.74
C SER A 436 8.97 -6.97 14.53
N LEU A 437 8.55 -6.45 15.68
CA LEU A 437 9.38 -5.77 16.68
C LEU A 437 9.56 -6.65 17.92
N ILE A 438 9.24 -7.95 17.81
CA ILE A 438 9.24 -8.91 18.90
C ILE A 438 10.67 -9.41 19.14
N LYS A 439 11.23 -9.12 20.31
CA LYS A 439 12.56 -9.59 20.72
C LYS A 439 12.44 -10.91 21.49
N GLY A 440 13.10 -11.97 21.02
CA GLY A 440 13.10 -13.31 21.62
C GLY A 440 12.07 -14.26 20.98
N GLY A 441 11.78 -15.39 21.66
CA GLY A 441 10.83 -16.40 21.16
C GLY A 441 11.47 -17.38 20.18
N LEU A 442 12.57 -18.01 20.60
CA LEU A 442 13.24 -19.02 19.80
C LEU A 442 12.52 -20.36 20.01
N GLU A 443 11.80 -20.82 18.99
CA GLU A 443 11.14 -22.13 19.05
C GLU A 443 12.10 -23.24 18.59
N LEU A 444 11.98 -24.41 19.22
CA LEU A 444 12.71 -25.60 18.82
C LEU A 444 11.76 -26.63 18.23
N GLU A 445 11.68 -26.63 16.91
CA GLU A 445 10.94 -27.65 16.15
C GLU A 445 11.96 -28.55 15.43
N GLY A 446 12.08 -29.80 15.88
CA GLY A 446 12.96 -30.80 15.23
C GLY A 446 14.46 -30.48 15.24
N GLY A 447 14.96 -29.78 16.27
CA GLY A 447 16.38 -29.41 16.39
C GLY A 447 16.81 -28.20 15.56
N LYS A 448 15.87 -27.49 14.93
CA LYS A 448 16.12 -26.22 14.24
C LYS A 448 15.69 -25.04 15.10
N LEU A 449 16.46 -23.96 15.02
CA LEU A 449 16.16 -22.68 15.65
C LEU A 449 15.07 -21.96 14.84
N GLY A 450 13.88 -21.81 15.40
CA GLY A 450 12.76 -21.09 14.80
C GLY A 450 12.73 -19.63 15.23
N LEU A 451 12.60 -18.70 14.29
CA LEU A 451 12.46 -17.27 14.56
C LEU A 451 10.98 -16.87 14.77
N CYS A 452 10.73 -15.80 15.51
CA CYS A 452 9.37 -15.28 15.67
C CYS A 452 8.81 -14.79 14.31
N SER A 453 9.67 -14.20 13.47
CA SER A 453 9.29 -13.85 12.09
C SER A 453 8.95 -15.07 11.23
N ASP A 454 9.57 -16.23 11.45
CA ASP A 454 9.23 -17.48 10.75
C ASP A 454 7.87 -18.00 11.19
N VAL A 455 7.57 -17.95 12.49
CA VAL A 455 6.25 -18.30 13.04
C VAL A 455 5.17 -17.40 12.43
N LEU A 456 5.39 -16.08 12.41
CA LEU A 456 4.48 -15.13 11.77
C LEU A 456 4.33 -15.44 10.27
N ARG A 457 5.42 -15.70 9.55
CA ARG A 457 5.41 -16.01 8.12
C ARG A 457 4.61 -17.28 7.83
N LYS A 458 4.77 -18.32 8.65
CA LYS A 458 4.03 -19.60 8.57
C LYS A 458 2.53 -19.40 8.82
N LEU A 459 2.17 -18.61 9.84
CA LEU A 459 0.77 -18.41 10.23
C LEU A 459 0.03 -17.44 9.30
N LEU A 460 0.68 -16.34 8.88
CA LEU A 460 0.06 -15.27 8.08
C LEU A 460 0.16 -15.51 6.56
N LYS A 461 1.10 -16.37 6.12
CA LYS A 461 1.34 -16.71 4.71
C LYS A 461 1.74 -15.50 3.84
N HIS A 462 2.50 -14.56 4.38
CA HIS A 462 3.07 -13.41 3.65
C HIS A 462 4.44 -12.99 4.20
N SER A 463 5.12 -12.05 3.55
CA SER A 463 6.44 -11.56 3.98
C SER A 463 6.38 -10.87 5.35
N VAL A 464 7.43 -11.07 6.14
CA VAL A 464 7.59 -10.50 7.48
C VAL A 464 8.99 -9.93 7.59
N SER A 465 9.08 -8.61 7.67
CA SER A 465 10.30 -7.87 8.03
C SER A 465 10.46 -7.83 9.54
N VAL A 466 11.64 -7.43 10.03
CA VAL A 466 11.94 -7.31 11.46
C VAL A 466 12.58 -5.97 11.78
N LEU A 467 12.29 -5.38 12.93
CA LEU A 467 12.94 -4.15 13.38
C LEU A 467 13.53 -4.33 14.78
N MET A 468 14.86 -4.28 14.87
CA MET A 468 15.64 -4.45 16.10
C MET A 468 16.64 -3.30 16.25
N GLY A 469 17.04 -2.95 17.47
CA GLY A 469 17.97 -1.85 17.69
C GLY A 469 18.11 -1.43 19.15
N ALA A 470 19.05 -0.53 19.41
CA ALA A 470 19.30 0.08 20.71
C ALA A 470 18.26 1.16 21.04
N ASN A 471 17.06 0.73 21.42
CA ASN A 471 15.89 1.61 21.45
C ASN A 471 15.01 1.41 22.70
N VAL A 472 15.41 2.01 23.82
CA VAL A 472 14.65 1.92 25.07
C VAL A 472 13.32 2.67 24.95
N ALA A 473 12.21 1.98 25.22
CA ALA A 473 10.84 2.47 25.00
C ALA A 473 10.57 3.88 25.53
N ASN A 474 10.94 4.16 26.78
CA ASN A 474 10.67 5.45 27.40
C ASN A 474 11.52 6.57 26.75
N GLU A 475 12.76 6.29 26.37
CA GLU A 475 13.66 7.27 25.73
C GLU A 475 13.13 7.64 24.34
N VAL A 476 12.72 6.63 23.58
CA VAL A 476 12.08 6.79 22.27
C VAL A 476 10.78 7.60 22.40
N ALA A 477 9.95 7.28 23.38
CA ALA A 477 8.69 7.99 23.63
C ALA A 477 8.90 9.45 24.07
N LEU A 478 10.03 9.77 24.71
CA LEU A 478 10.45 11.13 25.08
C LEU A 478 11.14 11.89 23.94
N GLY A 479 11.25 11.29 22.75
CA GLY A 479 11.91 11.92 21.60
C GLY A 479 13.43 12.01 21.73
N GLN A 480 14.05 11.15 22.54
CA GLN A 480 15.50 11.08 22.60
C GLN A 480 16.03 10.33 21.37
N PHE A 481 17.16 10.83 20.84
CA PHE A 481 17.78 10.24 19.66
C PHE A 481 18.17 8.78 19.90
N CYS A 482 17.77 7.90 18.99
CA CYS A 482 18.24 6.52 18.93
C CYS A 482 18.12 5.96 17.51
N GLU A 483 18.66 4.75 17.31
CA GLU A 483 18.75 4.11 16.01
C GLU A 483 18.16 2.70 16.04
N ALA A 484 17.65 2.24 14.89
CA ALA A 484 17.22 0.86 14.70
C ALA A 484 17.59 0.33 13.31
N THR A 485 17.54 -0.99 13.19
CA THR A 485 17.83 -1.73 11.97
C THR A 485 16.60 -2.49 11.52
N LEU A 486 16.17 -2.26 10.28
CA LEU A 486 15.09 -2.97 9.62
C LEU A 486 15.67 -4.12 8.78
N GLY A 487 15.51 -5.36 9.22
CA GLY A 487 15.81 -6.54 8.42
C GLY A 487 14.66 -6.83 7.47
N THR A 488 14.90 -6.81 6.16
CA THR A 488 13.83 -7.05 5.17
C THR A 488 14.36 -7.62 3.85
N ASP A 489 13.59 -8.50 3.23
CA ASP A 489 13.77 -9.04 1.88
C ASP A 489 12.79 -8.42 0.86
N ALA A 490 12.04 -7.38 1.28
CA ALA A 490 11.05 -6.71 0.46
C ALA A 490 11.65 -5.98 -0.74
N THR A 491 10.82 -5.66 -1.73
CA THR A 491 11.24 -4.88 -2.89
C THR A 491 11.76 -3.49 -2.47
N PRO A 492 12.65 -2.84 -3.23
CA PRO A 492 13.13 -1.49 -2.89
C PRO A 492 12.01 -0.47 -2.62
N GLN A 493 10.89 -0.61 -3.33
CA GLN A 493 9.70 0.22 -3.17
C GLN A 493 9.01 -0.02 -1.82
N GLU A 494 8.80 -1.28 -1.45
CA GLU A 494 8.23 -1.65 -0.14
C GLU A 494 9.18 -1.31 1.01
N GLN A 495 10.49 -1.53 0.84
CA GLN A 495 11.49 -1.13 1.81
C GLN A 495 11.46 0.38 2.06
N ALA A 496 11.38 1.20 1.00
CA ALA A 496 11.26 2.65 1.14
C ALA A 496 9.97 3.05 1.85
N LEU A 497 8.86 2.33 1.62
CA LEU A 497 7.60 2.54 2.32
C LEU A 497 7.71 2.18 3.81
N LEU A 498 8.32 1.04 4.16
CA LEU A 498 8.54 0.62 5.54
C LEU A 498 9.49 1.55 6.28
N LEU A 499 10.49 2.12 5.61
CA LEU A 499 11.34 3.13 6.23
C LEU A 499 10.55 4.40 6.58
N LYS A 500 9.62 4.85 5.72
CA LYS A 500 8.80 6.05 5.99
C LYS A 500 7.91 5.94 7.22
N ILE A 501 7.47 4.73 7.63
CA ILE A 501 6.65 4.59 8.85
C ILE A 501 7.49 4.66 10.14
N PHE A 502 8.80 4.40 10.08
CA PHE A 502 9.65 4.35 11.27
C PHE A 502 10.69 5.47 11.34
N ASP A 503 11.39 5.78 10.24
CA ASP A 503 12.50 6.73 10.22
C ASP A 503 12.01 8.16 10.50
N CYS A 504 12.59 8.80 11.51
CA CYS A 504 12.40 10.21 11.81
C CYS A 504 13.67 10.81 12.42
N GLU A 505 13.65 12.11 12.77
CA GLU A 505 14.83 12.82 13.31
C GLU A 505 15.35 12.20 14.61
N THR A 506 14.45 11.74 15.47
CA THR A 506 14.78 11.15 16.78
C THR A 506 14.88 9.62 16.76
N PHE A 507 14.45 8.98 15.66
CA PHE A 507 14.50 7.53 15.49
C PHE A 507 15.01 7.17 14.09
N ARG A 508 16.32 7.04 13.93
CA ARG A 508 16.94 6.74 12.63
C ARG A 508 16.87 5.26 12.33
N VAL A 509 16.35 4.88 11.16
CA VAL A 509 16.21 3.48 10.79
C VAL A 509 16.98 3.17 9.52
N ARG A 510 17.85 2.16 9.58
CA ARG A 510 18.58 1.65 8.42
C ARG A 510 18.07 0.27 8.03
N ALA A 511 17.79 0.09 6.75
CA ALA A 511 17.37 -1.21 6.22
C ALA A 511 18.58 -2.06 5.80
N VAL A 512 18.52 -3.35 6.10
CA VAL A 512 19.46 -4.37 5.65
C VAL A 512 18.72 -5.60 5.14
N ASN A 513 19.27 -6.25 4.12
CA ASN A 513 18.74 -7.51 3.61
C ASN A 513 19.36 -8.69 4.36
N ASP A 514 18.96 -8.85 5.63
CA ASP A 514 19.39 -9.89 6.56
C ASP A 514 18.41 -10.01 7.76
N ILE A 515 17.25 -10.64 7.53
CA ILE A 515 16.19 -10.78 8.55
C ILE A 515 16.69 -11.58 9.77
N ALA A 516 17.30 -12.74 9.52
CA ALA A 516 17.74 -13.65 10.58
C ALA A 516 18.85 -13.03 11.44
N GLY A 517 19.83 -12.36 10.82
CA GLY A 517 20.88 -11.65 11.55
C GLY A 517 20.34 -10.56 12.46
N VAL A 518 19.41 -9.74 11.94
CA VAL A 518 18.80 -8.64 12.71
C VAL A 518 18.00 -9.19 13.90
N GLU A 519 17.17 -10.21 13.69
CA GLU A 519 16.30 -10.79 14.73
C GLU A 519 17.09 -11.52 15.82
N LEU A 520 18.06 -12.36 15.44
CA LEU A 520 18.84 -13.14 16.39
C LEU A 520 19.79 -12.28 17.24
N CYS A 521 20.33 -11.19 16.68
CA CYS A 521 21.11 -10.23 17.48
C CYS A 521 20.27 -9.68 18.64
N GLY A 522 19.01 -9.34 18.38
CA GLY A 522 18.07 -8.82 19.37
C GLY A 522 17.72 -9.83 20.49
N ALA A 523 17.73 -11.12 20.18
CA ALA A 523 17.50 -12.19 21.16
C ALA A 523 18.75 -12.46 22.01
N LEU A 524 19.89 -12.78 21.37
CA LEU A 524 21.10 -13.29 22.03
C LEU A 524 21.80 -12.25 22.90
N LYS A 525 21.69 -10.95 22.57
CA LYS A 525 22.29 -9.87 23.38
C LYS A 525 21.88 -9.92 24.85
N ASN A 526 20.66 -10.40 25.13
CA ASN A 526 20.10 -10.42 26.48
C ASN A 526 20.82 -11.46 27.35
N VAL A 527 21.31 -12.54 26.74
CA VAL A 527 22.15 -13.55 27.40
C VAL A 527 23.50 -12.95 27.75
N VAL A 528 24.16 -12.30 26.79
CA VAL A 528 25.45 -11.60 27.04
C VAL A 528 25.31 -10.52 28.12
N ALA A 529 24.18 -9.82 28.16
CA ALA A 529 23.90 -8.84 29.21
C ALA A 529 23.78 -9.45 30.62
N LEU A 530 23.41 -10.72 30.76
CA LEU A 530 23.54 -11.43 32.05
C LEU A 530 25.00 -11.55 32.45
N GLY A 531 25.87 -11.96 31.53
CA GLY A 531 27.32 -12.03 31.75
C GLY A 531 27.92 -10.67 32.15
N ALA A 532 27.50 -9.59 31.50
CA ALA A 532 27.89 -8.24 31.86
C ALA A 532 27.43 -7.85 33.28
N GLY A 533 26.21 -8.24 33.67
CA GLY A 533 25.70 -8.06 35.03
C GLY A 533 26.42 -8.92 36.06
N PHE A 534 26.89 -10.11 35.70
CA PHE A 534 27.73 -10.92 36.57
C PHE A 534 29.07 -10.25 36.87
N CYS A 535 29.68 -9.60 35.86
CA CYS A 535 30.87 -8.78 36.08
C CYS A 535 30.59 -7.63 37.04
N ASP A 536 29.47 -6.92 36.86
CA ASP A 536 29.08 -5.81 37.76
C ASP A 536 28.86 -6.30 39.20
N GLY A 537 28.24 -7.47 39.39
CA GLY A 537 28.02 -8.05 40.72
C GLY A 537 29.28 -8.57 41.42
N LEU A 538 30.35 -8.81 40.67
CA LEU A 538 31.69 -9.17 41.19
C LEU A 538 32.61 -7.95 41.37
N ASP A 539 32.12 -6.74 41.15
CA ASP A 539 32.90 -5.49 41.16
C ASP A 539 34.09 -5.51 40.18
N TYR A 540 33.96 -6.24 39.06
CA TYR A 540 34.97 -6.22 38.00
C TYR A 540 34.94 -4.90 37.24
N GLY A 541 36.13 -4.39 36.90
CA GLY A 541 36.28 -3.12 36.20
C GLY A 541 35.84 -3.13 34.73
N GLY A 542 35.79 -1.94 34.13
CA GLY A 542 35.32 -1.74 32.76
C GLY A 542 36.05 -2.56 31.68
N ASN A 543 37.34 -2.83 31.87
CA ASN A 543 38.13 -3.65 30.92
C ASN A 543 37.62 -5.10 30.84
N THR A 544 37.34 -5.72 31.99
CA THR A 544 36.80 -7.09 32.05
C THR A 544 35.42 -7.15 31.43
N LYS A 545 34.57 -6.17 31.76
CA LYS A 545 33.22 -6.06 31.18
C LYS A 545 33.27 -5.87 29.67
N ALA A 546 34.17 -5.03 29.16
CA ALA A 546 34.38 -4.85 27.72
C ALA A 546 34.85 -6.14 27.04
N ALA A 547 35.74 -6.91 27.68
CA ALA A 547 36.17 -8.21 27.17
C ALA A 547 35.00 -9.20 27.08
N VAL A 548 34.13 -9.27 28.09
CA VAL A 548 32.92 -10.11 28.07
C VAL A 548 31.95 -9.67 26.97
N ILE A 549 31.75 -8.36 26.77
CA ILE A 549 30.90 -7.83 25.68
C ILE A 549 31.48 -8.22 24.31
N ARG A 550 32.78 -8.05 24.10
CA ARG A 550 33.46 -8.41 22.85
C ARG A 550 33.36 -9.91 22.55
N ILE A 551 33.65 -10.77 23.54
CA ILE A 551 33.52 -12.24 23.40
C ILE A 551 32.05 -12.59 23.11
N GLY A 552 31.12 -11.95 23.80
CA GLY A 552 29.69 -12.14 23.57
C GLY A 552 29.27 -11.81 22.15
N LEU A 553 29.77 -10.72 21.58
CA LEU A 553 29.52 -10.37 20.18
C LEU A 553 30.08 -11.43 19.20
N GLU A 554 31.27 -11.95 19.48
CA GLU A 554 31.88 -13.02 18.68
C GLU A 554 31.08 -14.33 18.76
N GLU A 555 30.65 -14.74 19.95
CA GLU A 555 29.84 -15.94 20.14
C GLU A 555 28.42 -15.78 19.57
N MET A 556 27.81 -14.59 19.66
CA MET A 556 26.57 -14.27 18.97
C MET A 556 26.73 -14.45 17.46
N THR A 557 27.82 -13.91 16.89
CA THR A 557 28.14 -14.02 15.46
C THR A 557 28.33 -15.47 15.05
N ALA A 558 29.10 -16.25 15.83
CA ALA A 558 29.36 -17.66 15.56
C ALA A 558 28.10 -18.52 15.67
N PHE A 559 27.28 -18.30 16.70
CA PHE A 559 25.98 -18.96 16.86
C PHE A 559 25.06 -18.67 15.66
N ILE A 560 24.93 -17.40 15.26
CA ILE A 560 24.05 -17.01 14.16
C ILE A 560 24.53 -17.60 12.83
N ARG A 561 25.84 -17.57 12.54
CA ARG A 561 26.41 -18.17 11.33
C ARG A 561 26.22 -19.68 11.25
N HIS A 562 26.22 -20.38 12.39
CA HIS A 562 25.97 -21.83 12.42
C HIS A 562 24.58 -22.19 11.90
N PHE A 563 23.56 -21.43 12.28
CA PHE A 563 22.17 -21.67 11.82
C PHE A 563 21.83 -20.94 10.51
N HIS A 564 22.48 -19.81 10.24
CA HIS A 564 22.28 -18.97 9.06
C HIS A 564 23.63 -18.58 8.43
N PRO A 565 24.24 -19.47 7.62
CA PRO A 565 25.54 -19.20 6.99
C PRO A 565 25.56 -17.98 6.06
N GLY A 566 24.39 -17.53 5.60
CA GLY A 566 24.23 -16.36 4.73
C GLY A 566 24.14 -15.00 5.44
N VAL A 567 24.24 -14.96 6.78
CA VAL A 567 24.25 -13.73 7.57
C VAL A 567 25.43 -12.83 7.17
N LYS A 568 25.25 -11.52 7.16
CA LYS A 568 26.29 -10.57 6.74
C LYS A 568 27.06 -10.01 7.92
N ASP A 569 28.39 -9.95 7.79
CA ASP A 569 29.28 -9.39 8.82
C ASP A 569 28.92 -7.95 9.18
N SER A 570 28.47 -7.17 8.19
CA SER A 570 27.99 -5.80 8.39
C SER A 570 26.81 -5.72 9.36
N THR A 571 25.93 -6.72 9.40
CA THR A 571 24.72 -6.73 10.25
C THR A 571 25.07 -6.64 11.73
N PHE A 572 26.17 -7.25 12.17
CA PHE A 572 26.62 -7.20 13.56
C PHE A 572 27.14 -5.81 13.97
N LEU A 573 27.50 -4.97 13.00
CA LEU A 573 27.93 -3.58 13.21
C LEU A 573 26.78 -2.58 13.17
N GLU A 574 25.58 -3.00 12.75
CA GLU A 574 24.37 -2.17 12.77
C GLU A 574 23.80 -2.01 14.19
N SER A 575 22.80 -1.14 14.34
CA SER A 575 22.14 -0.88 15.64
C SER A 575 21.62 -2.16 16.30
N CYS A 576 21.06 -3.11 15.53
CA CYS A 576 20.58 -4.39 16.08
C CYS A 576 21.67 -5.26 16.71
N GLY A 577 22.93 -5.11 16.29
CA GLY A 577 24.07 -5.90 16.75
C GLY A 577 24.80 -5.21 17.90
N VAL A 578 25.93 -4.58 17.59
CA VAL A 578 26.86 -4.00 18.59
C VAL A 578 26.21 -2.92 19.44
N ALA A 579 25.39 -2.03 18.87
CA ALA A 579 24.80 -0.93 19.63
C ALA A 579 23.79 -1.44 20.66
N ASP A 580 22.85 -2.31 20.26
CA ASP A 580 21.85 -2.86 21.16
C ASP A 580 22.50 -3.74 22.25
N LEU A 581 23.57 -4.47 21.90
CA LEU A 581 24.37 -5.22 22.86
C LEU A 581 25.00 -4.31 23.92
N ILE A 582 25.69 -3.24 23.50
CA ILE A 582 26.33 -2.28 24.42
C ILE A 582 25.28 -1.68 25.36
N THR A 583 24.24 -1.06 24.83
CA THR A 583 23.20 -0.39 25.64
C THR A 583 22.55 -1.35 26.64
N THR A 584 22.32 -2.60 26.25
CA THR A 584 21.75 -3.62 27.14
C THR A 584 22.72 -4.03 28.26
N CYS A 585 24.02 -4.16 27.95
CA CYS A 585 25.06 -4.51 28.91
C CYS A 585 25.38 -3.39 29.92
N PHE A 586 25.08 -2.12 29.60
CA PHE A 586 25.28 -0.99 30.52
C PHE A 586 24.01 -0.60 31.28
N GLY A 587 22.84 -0.56 30.63
CA GLY A 587 21.59 -0.03 31.21
C GLY A 587 20.42 -1.01 31.30
N GLY A 588 20.56 -2.23 30.76
CA GLY A 588 19.43 -3.15 30.60
C GLY A 588 18.94 -3.84 31.89
N ARG A 589 17.66 -4.26 31.86
CA ARG A 589 17.03 -5.07 32.93
C ARG A 589 17.77 -6.39 33.18
N ASN A 590 18.25 -7.05 32.12
CA ASN A 590 19.05 -8.28 32.20
C ASN A 590 20.31 -8.08 33.03
N ARG A 591 21.09 -7.05 32.72
CA ARG A 591 22.29 -6.66 33.48
C ARG A 591 21.97 -6.37 34.95
N LYS A 592 20.94 -5.54 35.21
CA LYS A 592 20.53 -5.18 36.58
C LYS A 592 20.13 -6.39 37.42
N CYS A 593 19.34 -7.30 36.87
CA CYS A 593 18.91 -8.49 37.59
C CYS A 593 20.06 -9.48 37.80
N ALA A 594 20.96 -9.62 36.83
CA ALA A 594 22.14 -10.46 36.95
C ALA A 594 23.14 -9.93 37.98
N GLU A 595 23.32 -8.62 38.07
CA GLU A 595 24.09 -7.99 39.15
C GLU A 595 23.49 -8.32 40.53
N ALA A 596 22.17 -8.16 40.68
CA ALA A 596 21.48 -8.48 41.92
C ALA A 596 21.56 -9.98 42.27
N PHE A 597 21.48 -10.86 41.27
CA PHE A 597 21.66 -12.30 41.43
C PHE A 597 23.03 -12.62 42.04
N VAL A 598 24.11 -12.03 41.51
CA VAL A 598 25.47 -12.26 42.01
C VAL A 598 25.69 -11.63 43.39
N ARG A 599 25.18 -10.42 43.62
CA ARG A 599 25.21 -9.78 44.96
C ARG A 599 24.45 -10.59 46.01
N GLY A 600 23.40 -11.29 45.59
CA GLY A 600 22.65 -12.27 46.37
C GLY A 600 23.27 -13.68 46.40
N LYS A 601 24.55 -13.82 46.01
CA LYS A 601 25.32 -15.07 45.99
C LYS A 601 24.73 -16.19 45.11
N GLY A 602 23.84 -15.85 44.18
CA GLY A 602 23.17 -16.80 43.30
C GLY A 602 22.14 -17.71 44.00
N GLU A 603 21.71 -17.37 45.23
CA GLU A 603 20.77 -18.18 46.00
C GLU A 603 19.31 -17.84 45.70
N LYS A 604 19.03 -16.56 45.38
CA LYS A 604 17.68 -16.10 45.08
C LYS A 604 17.21 -16.60 43.71
N PRO A 605 16.02 -17.20 43.59
CA PRO A 605 15.44 -17.57 42.31
C PRO A 605 15.20 -16.36 41.41
N TRP A 606 15.38 -16.51 40.10
CA TRP A 606 15.12 -15.45 39.12
C TRP A 606 13.72 -14.84 39.23
N ALA A 607 12.69 -15.66 39.52
CA ALA A 607 11.32 -15.17 39.69
C ALA A 607 11.14 -14.20 40.87
N GLU A 608 11.94 -14.34 41.93
CA GLU A 608 11.93 -13.42 43.06
C GLU A 608 12.62 -12.10 42.68
N ILE A 609 13.78 -12.19 42.03
CA ILE A 609 14.53 -11.02 41.53
C ILE A 609 13.68 -10.21 40.54
N GLU A 610 12.98 -10.89 39.61
CA GLU A 610 12.02 -10.28 38.69
C GLU A 610 10.93 -9.51 39.43
N LYS A 611 10.34 -10.12 40.47
CA LYS A 611 9.26 -9.50 41.25
C LYS A 611 9.76 -8.26 42.00
N GLU A 612 10.93 -8.36 42.64
CA GLU A 612 11.52 -7.27 43.42
C GLU A 612 11.96 -6.08 42.55
N LEU A 613 12.61 -6.34 41.41
CA LEU A 613 13.27 -5.29 40.63
C LEU A 613 12.48 -4.79 39.43
N LEU A 614 11.55 -5.59 38.90
CA LEU A 614 10.88 -5.31 37.62
C LEU A 614 9.37 -5.12 37.74
N GLY A 615 8.79 -5.24 38.95
CA GLY A 615 7.38 -4.92 39.20
C GLY A 615 6.40 -5.71 38.32
N GLY A 616 6.72 -6.97 37.99
CA GLY A 616 5.88 -7.86 37.18
C GLY A 616 6.28 -7.99 35.70
N GLN A 617 7.32 -7.28 35.23
CA GLN A 617 7.88 -7.52 33.90
C GLN A 617 8.79 -8.75 33.90
N LYS A 618 8.77 -9.52 32.80
CA LYS A 618 9.58 -10.74 32.64
C LYS A 618 10.99 -10.47 32.13
N LEU A 619 11.96 -11.23 32.62
CA LEU A 619 13.35 -11.18 32.21
C LEU A 619 13.58 -12.09 31.00
N GLN A 620 13.87 -11.50 29.84
CA GLN A 620 14.01 -12.28 28.60
C GLN A 620 15.34 -13.03 28.52
N GLY A 621 16.43 -12.50 29.08
CA GLY A 621 17.76 -13.11 28.95
C GLY A 621 17.86 -14.50 29.58
N THR A 622 17.19 -14.72 30.71
CA THR A 622 17.14 -16.04 31.38
C THR A 622 16.34 -17.04 30.54
N LEU A 623 15.20 -16.61 29.97
CA LEU A 623 14.40 -17.44 29.08
C LEU A 623 15.17 -17.80 27.81
N THR A 624 15.79 -16.81 27.14
CA THR A 624 16.59 -17.06 25.94
C THR A 624 17.79 -17.97 26.24
N ALA A 625 18.44 -17.83 27.39
CA ALA A 625 19.52 -18.75 27.79
C ALA A 625 19.01 -20.20 27.93
N GLN A 626 17.82 -20.39 28.49
CA GLN A 626 17.16 -21.70 28.59
C GLN A 626 16.70 -22.25 27.23
N GLU A 627 16.28 -21.37 26.31
CA GLU A 627 15.88 -21.73 24.95
C GLU A 627 17.09 -22.19 24.11
N ILE A 628 18.22 -21.48 24.16
CA ILE A 628 19.38 -21.80 23.32
C ILE A 628 20.22 -22.97 23.86
N TRP A 629 20.17 -23.25 25.16
CA TRP A 629 21.02 -24.26 25.78
C TRP A 629 20.82 -25.68 25.21
N PRO A 630 19.59 -26.22 25.10
CA PRO A 630 19.36 -27.51 24.46
C PRO A 630 19.83 -27.54 23.00
N VAL A 631 19.73 -26.42 22.29
CA VAL A 631 20.20 -26.27 20.90
C VAL A 631 21.71 -26.39 20.83
N MET A 632 22.40 -25.68 21.71
CA MET A 632 23.85 -25.71 21.80
C MET A 632 24.34 -27.11 22.15
N GLN A 633 23.64 -27.83 23.03
CA GLN A 633 23.94 -29.22 23.35
C GLN A 633 23.73 -30.15 22.14
N ALA A 634 22.59 -30.06 21.47
CA ALA A 634 22.25 -30.91 20.33
C ALA A 634 23.19 -30.70 19.12
N HIS A 635 23.74 -29.50 18.96
CA HIS A 635 24.65 -29.14 17.86
C HIS A 635 26.14 -29.15 18.25
N GLY A 636 26.49 -29.61 19.44
CA GLY A 636 27.90 -29.67 19.89
C GLY A 636 28.56 -28.29 20.07
N LEU A 637 27.78 -27.22 20.23
CA LEU A 637 28.28 -25.84 20.31
C LEU A 637 28.74 -25.43 21.71
N THR A 638 28.44 -26.21 22.75
CA THR A 638 28.75 -25.84 24.15
C THR A 638 30.24 -25.60 24.41
N LYS A 639 31.13 -26.34 23.72
CA LYS A 639 32.59 -26.11 23.80
C LYS A 639 33.06 -24.96 22.92
N ARG A 640 32.35 -24.70 21.81
CA ARG A 640 32.71 -23.66 20.82
C ARG A 640 32.27 -22.27 21.24
N LEU A 641 31.22 -22.19 22.06
CA LEU A 641 30.62 -20.97 22.60
C LEU A 641 30.74 -20.96 24.14
N PRO A 642 31.97 -20.80 24.69
CA PRO A 642 32.25 -20.96 26.11
C PRO A 642 31.60 -19.89 26.99
N LEU A 643 31.45 -18.65 26.55
CA LEU A 643 30.83 -17.58 27.33
C LEU A 643 29.32 -17.84 27.48
N LEU A 644 28.60 -18.10 26.39
CA LEU A 644 27.16 -18.37 26.44
C LEU A 644 26.88 -19.60 27.32
N SER A 645 27.74 -20.63 27.22
CA SER A 645 27.65 -21.82 28.06
C SER A 645 27.89 -21.52 29.54
N THR A 646 28.92 -20.73 29.84
CA THR A 646 29.26 -20.34 31.22
C THR A 646 28.16 -19.48 31.83
N ILE A 647 27.56 -18.57 31.06
CA ILE A 647 26.42 -17.76 31.51
C ILE A 647 25.24 -18.65 31.90
N TYR A 648 24.89 -19.64 31.08
CA TYR A 648 23.80 -20.58 31.39
C TYR A 648 24.10 -21.36 32.68
N ARG A 649 25.31 -21.94 32.78
CA ARG A 649 25.69 -22.76 33.94
C ARG A 649 25.79 -21.94 35.24
N ILE A 650 26.22 -20.69 35.20
CA ILE A 650 26.16 -19.79 36.35
C ILE A 650 24.69 -19.50 36.73
N ALA A 651 23.84 -19.21 35.74
CA ALA A 651 22.45 -18.84 35.98
C ALA A 651 21.56 -19.98 36.48
N PHE A 652 21.87 -21.25 36.12
CA PHE A 652 20.97 -22.39 36.34
C PHE A 652 21.62 -23.65 36.93
N GLU A 653 22.93 -23.85 36.77
CA GLU A 653 23.64 -25.07 37.20
C GLU A 653 24.59 -24.84 38.39
N LYS A 654 24.49 -23.68 39.05
CA LYS A 654 25.31 -23.29 40.21
C LYS A 654 26.82 -23.28 39.94
N GLU A 655 27.23 -23.04 38.71
CA GLU A 655 28.65 -22.82 38.40
C GLU A 655 29.15 -21.56 39.15
N PRO A 656 30.36 -21.57 39.75
CA PRO A 656 30.90 -20.39 40.41
C PRO A 656 30.98 -19.19 39.47
N VAL A 657 30.38 -18.06 39.88
CA VAL A 657 30.33 -16.82 39.07
C VAL A 657 31.70 -16.34 38.61
N ALA A 658 32.76 -16.59 39.42
CA ALA A 658 34.14 -16.27 39.08
C ALA A 658 34.66 -16.94 37.79
N ASN A 659 33.98 -17.97 37.28
CA ASN A 659 34.33 -18.61 36.01
C ASN A 659 33.95 -17.77 34.78
N ILE A 660 33.20 -16.66 34.94
CA ILE A 660 32.85 -15.75 33.83
C ILE A 660 34.07 -15.18 33.08
N VAL A 661 35.25 -15.18 33.73
CA VAL A 661 36.53 -14.74 33.14
C VAL A 661 37.49 -15.89 32.82
N LYS A 662 37.14 -17.14 33.14
CA LYS A 662 37.97 -18.34 32.90
C LYS A 662 37.51 -19.06 31.64
N LEU A 663 37.51 -18.33 30.53
CA LEU A 663 36.99 -18.81 29.25
C LEU A 663 38.10 -19.41 28.40
N SER A 664 37.83 -20.54 27.76
CA SER A 664 38.62 -21.01 26.62
C SER A 664 38.41 -20.08 25.42
N PRO A 665 39.34 -20.01 24.45
CA PRO A 665 39.13 -19.23 23.23
C PRO A 665 37.87 -19.71 22.48
N CYS A 666 37.07 -18.76 21.97
CA CYS A 666 35.99 -19.07 21.03
C CYS A 666 36.60 -19.57 19.71
N VAL A 667 36.23 -20.77 19.27
CA VAL A 667 36.72 -21.36 18.01
C VAL A 667 35.79 -20.94 16.87
N VAL A 668 36.08 -19.77 16.28
CA VAL A 668 35.30 -19.14 15.19
C VAL A 668 35.76 -19.60 13.79
N LYS A 669 36.79 -20.44 13.67
CA LYS A 669 37.28 -20.86 12.35
C LYS A 669 36.25 -21.76 11.66
N ASN A 670 36.00 -21.47 10.37
CA ASN A 670 35.40 -22.44 9.45
C ASN A 670 36.37 -23.63 9.39
N PRO A 671 36.03 -24.76 10.04
CA PRO A 671 36.93 -25.89 10.07
C PRO A 671 37.13 -26.38 8.63
N LYS A 672 38.38 -26.63 8.25
CA LYS A 672 38.66 -27.10 6.89
C LYS A 672 38.26 -28.55 6.77
N LYS A 673 37.33 -28.84 5.86
CA LYS A 673 37.02 -30.21 5.44
C LYS A 673 38.24 -30.86 4.81
N VAL A 674 38.59 -32.05 5.27
CA VAL A 674 39.68 -32.86 4.70
C VAL A 674 39.07 -34.08 4.02
N THR A 675 39.35 -34.24 2.73
CA THR A 675 38.94 -35.42 1.95
C THR A 675 40.15 -36.20 1.50
N VAL A 676 40.19 -37.49 1.85
CA VAL A 676 41.20 -38.43 1.34
C VAL A 676 40.66 -39.09 0.09
N VAL A 677 41.38 -38.96 -1.03
CA VAL A 677 41.00 -39.51 -2.32
C VAL A 677 41.78 -40.80 -2.57
N GLY A 678 41.10 -41.95 -2.57
CA GLY A 678 41.67 -43.26 -2.91
C GLY A 678 41.48 -44.34 -1.83
N SER A 679 41.02 -45.54 -2.23
CA SER A 679 40.58 -46.66 -1.36
C SER A 679 41.61 -47.76 -1.08
N GLY A 680 42.84 -47.63 -1.58
CA GLY A 680 43.89 -48.63 -1.36
C GLY A 680 44.45 -48.64 0.07
N ASN A 681 45.22 -49.68 0.43
CA ASN A 681 45.85 -49.82 1.76
C ASN A 681 46.59 -48.56 2.25
N TRP A 682 47.24 -47.84 1.33
CA TRP A 682 47.93 -46.59 1.63
C TRP A 682 46.96 -45.42 1.93
N GLY A 683 45.85 -45.34 1.19
CA GLY A 683 44.79 -44.35 1.42
C GLY A 683 44.15 -44.51 2.80
N CYS A 684 43.85 -45.76 3.21
CA CYS A 684 43.33 -46.06 4.54
C CYS A 684 44.33 -45.71 5.67
N ALA A 685 45.62 -46.04 5.47
CA ALA A 685 46.66 -45.73 6.46
C ALA A 685 46.84 -44.22 6.66
N ILE A 686 46.82 -43.45 5.57
CA ILE A 686 46.91 -41.99 5.61
C ILE A 686 45.63 -41.37 6.18
N ALA A 687 44.45 -41.88 5.84
CA ALA A 687 43.18 -41.41 6.40
C ALA A 687 43.14 -41.56 7.93
N LYS A 688 43.65 -42.68 8.47
CA LYS A 688 43.78 -42.87 9.92
C LYS A 688 44.67 -41.80 10.57
N ILE A 689 45.86 -41.56 10.00
CA ILE A 689 46.80 -40.57 10.54
C ILE A 689 46.22 -39.15 10.47
N ILE A 690 45.54 -38.82 9.37
CA ILE A 690 44.90 -37.52 9.20
C ILE A 690 43.77 -37.36 10.22
N ALA A 691 42.88 -38.35 10.37
CA ALA A 691 41.79 -38.30 11.34
C ALA A 691 42.28 -38.16 12.80
N GLU A 692 43.34 -38.88 13.17
CA GLU A 692 43.95 -38.77 14.51
C GLU A 692 44.59 -37.41 14.78
N ASN A 693 45.07 -36.72 13.74
CA ASN A 693 45.67 -35.39 13.87
C ASN A 693 44.62 -34.28 13.78
N THR A 694 43.64 -34.36 12.88
CA THR A 694 42.56 -33.37 12.78
C THR A 694 41.71 -33.35 14.04
N ALA A 695 41.46 -34.50 14.67
CA ALA A 695 40.75 -34.59 15.96
C ALA A 695 41.49 -33.90 17.13
N ARG A 696 42.76 -33.52 16.96
CA ARG A 696 43.57 -32.82 17.97
C ARG A 696 43.67 -31.31 17.69
N HIS A 697 43.12 -30.83 16.58
CA HIS A 697 43.27 -29.47 16.11
C HIS A 697 41.92 -28.85 15.71
N ASP A 698 41.57 -27.76 16.38
CA ASP A 698 40.32 -27.00 16.16
C ASP A 698 40.21 -26.31 14.77
N ASP A 699 41.20 -26.52 13.89
CA ASP A 699 41.27 -25.96 12.53
C ASP A 699 40.53 -26.81 11.47
N PHE A 700 40.09 -28.02 11.82
CA PHE A 700 39.54 -29.03 10.88
C PHE A 700 38.17 -29.55 11.31
N GLU A 701 37.38 -30.09 10.38
CA GLU A 701 36.09 -30.73 10.70
C GLU A 701 36.34 -32.05 11.47
N ASP A 702 35.42 -32.42 12.37
CA ASP A 702 35.48 -33.71 13.10
C ASP A 702 35.39 -34.92 12.15
N GLU A 703 34.81 -34.72 10.96
CA GLU A 703 34.61 -35.75 9.95
C GLU A 703 35.67 -35.64 8.83
N VAL A 704 36.46 -36.71 8.66
CA VAL A 704 37.35 -36.89 7.50
C VAL A 704 36.62 -37.77 6.49
N THR A 705 36.23 -37.20 5.36
CA THR A 705 35.55 -37.95 4.30
C THR A 705 36.56 -38.68 3.41
N MET A 706 36.26 -39.93 3.06
CA MET A 706 37.09 -40.72 2.14
C MET A 706 36.33 -40.93 0.83
N TRP A 707 36.88 -40.44 -0.28
CA TRP A 707 36.30 -40.66 -1.60
C TRP A 707 36.84 -41.95 -2.20
N MET A 708 35.92 -42.82 -2.61
CA MET A 708 36.19 -44.12 -3.24
C MET A 708 35.58 -44.11 -4.65
N PHE A 709 36.23 -44.80 -5.59
CA PHE A 709 35.61 -45.11 -6.88
C PHE A 709 34.45 -46.09 -6.65
N GLU A 710 33.28 -45.83 -7.24
CA GLU A 710 32.24 -46.85 -7.42
C GLU A 710 32.71 -47.83 -8.51
N GLU A 711 32.65 -49.14 -8.23
CA GLU A 711 32.85 -50.22 -9.20
C GLU A 711 31.58 -50.52 -10.00
#